data_AF-W9RY89-F1
#
_entry.id   AF-W9RY89-F1
#
_cell.length_a   1.000
_cell.length_b   1.000
_cell.length_c   1.000
_cell.angle_alpha   90.00
_cell.angle_beta   90.00
_cell.angle_gamma   90.00
#
_symmetry.space_group_name_H-M   'P 1'
#
loop_
_entity.id
_entity.type
_entity.pdbx_description
1 polymer ?
#
loop_
_entity_poly.entity_id
_entity_poly.type
_entity_poly.pdbx_seq_one_letter_code
_entity_poly.pdbx_strand_id
1 'polypeptide(L)'
;MEQFRHVGEILGSLRALMVLQDDIRINRSQCCLLLDIFILAFDTIADEIRQNLKFEEKNLKWKALEQPLKELQRVFKEGELYVRHCMDSKDWLGKAISLHQNKDCIEFHVHNLLCHFPAIIEAIENAGEIAGLDQEEMKKRRVVLMKKYDKEWNDTKLFQWRFGKQYLVPRDICKRLDSAWKEDRWRLIEALQEKRNSISSSLTKNELRLVDLLLNKLNGPESNRGKLFPSSILLGSKDYQVRRRLGGGSQYKEIHWLGETFALRHFFGEIQPLTSEISNLLFLSHSNIVQYLCGFCDEEKKEFFLVMELMSKDLSSYMKENCGPRRRVLFSLPVVVDLMLQIARGMEYLHSQNIYHGELNPSNIFLKVRNSSESYLQAKISGFGLSSVNKKSNPRNSPNQNATVDPFIWHAPEILAEQEQQQPGSNSSSKYTEKADVYSFGMICFELLTGKVPFEDGHLQGDKMSRNIRAGERPLFPHPSPKYLVNLTKRCWQTDPSQRPSFSSICRILRYIKKFLALNPEPALPLMQSPSVDYYDIEAGFLKKTLAEGWCSDVSSVSQIPFQMFSYRLSEKEKTCTTSKDIHHHELISDTSSICRDTASACNDEYATVMEDHTVPAIDTRSVCSETPMKSAPKKCTEVKGRKGSGTPKTQRPRKSPLNPGGRSLKMNGDGQVKFVTSPLRQGRSKTGHVSDSEIH
;
A
#
# COMPACT_ATOMS: atom_id res chain seq x y z
N MET A 1 -22.26 -3.24 -17.88
CA MET A 1 -22.22 -2.46 -19.14
C MET A 1 -22.01 -0.97 -18.89
N GLU A 2 -22.78 -0.35 -18.00
CA GLU A 2 -22.68 1.10 -17.75
C GLU A 2 -21.28 1.56 -17.31
N GLN A 3 -20.63 0.82 -16.41
CA GLN A 3 -19.25 1.11 -15.99
C GLN A 3 -18.28 1.06 -17.19
N PHE A 4 -18.44 0.09 -18.10
CA PHE A 4 -17.59 -0.04 -19.28
C PHE A 4 -17.80 1.12 -20.27
N ARG A 5 -19.05 1.60 -20.42
CA ARG A 5 -19.36 2.80 -21.21
C ARG A 5 -18.60 4.02 -20.70
N HIS A 6 -18.60 4.25 -19.38
CA HIS A 6 -17.86 5.35 -18.78
C HIS A 6 -16.33 5.23 -18.94
N VAL A 7 -15.77 4.02 -18.90
CA VAL A 7 -14.36 3.79 -19.23
C VAL A 7 -14.07 4.27 -20.67
N GLY A 8 -14.96 3.95 -21.61
CA GLY A 8 -14.88 4.41 -23.00
C GLY A 8 -14.98 5.93 -23.14
N GLU A 9 -15.84 6.59 -22.38
CA GLU A 9 -15.94 8.07 -22.36
C GLU A 9 -14.66 8.73 -21.87
N ILE A 10 -14.06 8.22 -20.78
CA ILE A 10 -12.79 8.73 -20.26
C ILE A 10 -11.67 8.51 -21.26
N LEU A 11 -11.61 7.33 -21.91
CA LEU A 11 -10.63 7.05 -22.95
C LEU A 11 -10.82 7.97 -24.17
N GLY A 12 -12.06 8.26 -24.57
CA GLY A 12 -12.39 9.21 -25.62
C GLY A 12 -11.91 10.62 -25.30
N SER A 13 -12.16 11.07 -24.06
CA SER A 13 -11.66 12.36 -23.55
C SER A 13 -10.13 12.41 -23.53
N LEU A 14 -9.47 11.33 -23.08
CA LEU A 14 -8.01 11.23 -23.12
C LEU A 14 -7.46 11.28 -24.55
N ARG A 15 -8.08 10.57 -25.50
CA ARG A 15 -7.72 10.64 -26.93
C ARG A 15 -7.84 12.06 -27.46
N ALA A 16 -8.92 12.77 -27.13
CA ALA A 16 -9.12 14.15 -27.54
C ALA A 16 -8.03 15.10 -27.00
N LEU A 17 -7.64 14.94 -25.73
CA LEU A 17 -6.51 15.67 -25.15
C LEU A 17 -5.20 15.39 -25.88
N MET A 18 -4.94 14.10 -26.18
CA MET A 18 -3.70 13.66 -26.83
C MET A 18 -3.61 14.01 -28.32
N VAL A 19 -4.66 14.56 -28.94
CA VAL A 19 -4.54 15.19 -30.27
C VAL A 19 -3.54 16.35 -30.23
N LEU A 20 -3.47 17.07 -29.10
CA LEU A 20 -2.54 18.18 -28.86
C LEU A 20 -1.24 17.72 -28.19
N GLN A 21 -0.82 16.46 -28.41
CA GLN A 21 0.37 15.90 -27.78
C GLN A 21 1.68 16.67 -28.08
N ASP A 22 1.73 17.43 -29.18
CA ASP A 22 2.91 18.24 -29.53
C ASP A 22 3.11 19.43 -28.56
N ASP A 23 2.05 19.86 -27.86
CA ASP A 23 2.14 20.90 -26.83
C ASP A 23 2.76 20.37 -25.52
N ILE A 24 2.83 19.04 -25.35
CA ILE A 24 3.44 18.40 -24.18
C ILE A 24 4.96 18.48 -24.29
N ARG A 25 5.53 19.48 -23.62
CA ARG A 25 6.99 19.68 -23.60
C ARG A 25 7.75 18.74 -22.68
N ILE A 26 7.09 18.15 -21.67
CA ILE A 26 7.70 17.28 -20.66
C ILE A 26 6.84 16.03 -20.50
N ASN A 27 7.46 14.85 -20.52
CA ASN A 27 6.82 13.53 -20.37
C ASN A 27 5.90 13.10 -21.54
N ARG A 28 6.21 13.53 -22.77
CA ARG A 28 5.43 13.18 -23.96
C ARG A 28 5.41 11.67 -24.22
N SER A 29 6.57 11.00 -24.26
CA SER A 29 6.64 9.54 -24.48
C SER A 29 5.88 8.76 -23.41
N GLN A 30 5.96 9.20 -22.15
CA GLN A 30 5.18 8.63 -21.05
C GLN A 30 3.67 8.81 -21.28
N CYS A 31 3.20 10.00 -21.65
CA CYS A 31 1.78 10.22 -21.96
C CYS A 31 1.30 9.38 -23.16
N CYS A 32 2.10 9.26 -24.22
CA CYS A 32 1.80 8.39 -25.36
C CYS A 32 1.73 6.91 -24.93
N LEU A 33 2.69 6.44 -24.12
CA LEU A 33 2.67 5.08 -23.58
C LEU A 33 1.41 4.82 -22.74
N LEU A 34 1.01 5.78 -21.90
CA LEU A 34 -0.19 5.66 -21.08
C LEU A 34 -1.47 5.59 -21.94
N LEU A 35 -1.55 6.40 -23.00
CA LEU A 35 -2.65 6.31 -23.96
C LEU A 35 -2.68 4.93 -24.63
N ASP A 36 -1.55 4.47 -25.15
CA ASP A 36 -1.49 3.22 -25.91
C ASP A 36 -1.84 1.99 -25.07
N ILE A 37 -1.39 1.94 -23.81
CA ILE A 37 -1.75 0.83 -22.91
C ILE A 37 -3.22 0.91 -22.48
N PHE A 38 -3.80 2.11 -22.33
CA PHE A 38 -5.23 2.28 -22.05
C PHE A 38 -6.11 1.87 -23.24
N ILE A 39 -5.66 2.16 -24.47
CA ILE A 39 -6.32 1.67 -25.69
C ILE A 39 -6.27 0.15 -25.72
N LEU A 40 -5.08 -0.45 -25.55
CA LEU A 40 -4.93 -1.90 -25.53
C LEU A 40 -5.80 -2.56 -24.44
N ALA A 41 -5.86 -1.95 -23.25
CA ALA A 41 -6.71 -2.41 -22.15
C ALA A 41 -8.19 -2.40 -22.52
N PHE A 42 -8.68 -1.30 -23.09
CA PHE A 42 -10.07 -1.16 -23.49
C PHE A 42 -10.45 -2.15 -24.61
N ASP A 43 -9.61 -2.25 -25.64
CA ASP A 43 -9.83 -3.14 -26.78
C ASP A 43 -9.82 -4.62 -26.35
N THR A 44 -8.88 -5.00 -25.47
CA THR A 44 -8.80 -6.35 -24.92
C THR A 44 -10.05 -6.69 -24.10
N ILE A 45 -10.50 -5.78 -23.23
CA ILE A 45 -11.75 -5.99 -22.47
C ILE A 45 -12.95 -6.10 -23.41
N ALA A 46 -13.03 -5.25 -24.45
CA ALA A 46 -14.11 -5.30 -25.42
C ALA A 46 -14.13 -6.64 -26.18
N ASP A 47 -12.97 -7.14 -26.59
CA ASP A 47 -12.82 -8.43 -27.26
C ASP A 47 -13.25 -9.59 -26.33
N GLU A 48 -12.79 -9.60 -25.08
CA GLU A 48 -13.12 -10.63 -24.09
C GLU A 48 -14.61 -10.63 -23.72
N ILE A 49 -15.24 -9.45 -23.60
CA ILE A 49 -16.69 -9.34 -23.40
C ILE A 49 -17.44 -9.89 -24.62
N ARG A 50 -17.02 -9.53 -25.84
CA ARG A 50 -17.65 -9.99 -27.09
C ARG A 50 -17.53 -11.51 -27.28
N GLN A 51 -16.42 -12.11 -26.88
CA GLN A 51 -16.16 -13.54 -27.07
C GLN A 51 -16.83 -14.41 -25.99
N ASN A 52 -16.87 -13.95 -24.74
CA ASN A 52 -17.25 -14.81 -23.61
C ASN A 52 -18.65 -14.52 -23.04
N LEU A 53 -19.23 -13.33 -23.27
CA LEU A 53 -20.49 -12.92 -22.65
C LEU A 53 -21.61 -12.77 -23.69
N LYS A 54 -22.85 -12.99 -23.23
CA LYS A 54 -24.07 -12.73 -24.00
C LYS A 54 -24.68 -11.39 -23.56
N PHE A 55 -24.95 -10.49 -24.52
CA PHE A 55 -25.38 -9.12 -24.24
C PHE A 55 -26.79 -9.05 -23.62
N GLU A 56 -27.63 -10.01 -23.96
CA GLU A 56 -29.00 -10.15 -23.45
C GLU A 56 -29.02 -10.32 -21.92
N GLU A 57 -27.96 -10.90 -21.35
CA GLU A 57 -27.84 -11.22 -19.92
C GLU A 57 -27.19 -10.09 -19.10
N LYS A 58 -27.00 -8.89 -19.69
CA LYS A 58 -26.26 -7.77 -19.11
C LYS A 58 -26.77 -7.26 -17.75
N ASN A 59 -28.06 -7.45 -17.44
CA ASN A 59 -28.67 -6.99 -16.19
C ASN A 59 -28.70 -8.06 -15.09
N LEU A 60 -28.37 -9.31 -15.42
CA LEU A 60 -28.48 -10.44 -14.50
C LEU A 60 -27.09 -10.99 -14.15
N LYS A 61 -26.35 -11.50 -15.16
CA LYS A 61 -25.12 -12.26 -14.95
C LYS A 61 -23.85 -11.39 -14.92
N TRP A 62 -23.94 -10.13 -15.35
CA TRP A 62 -22.79 -9.22 -15.41
C TRP A 62 -22.56 -8.45 -14.11
N LYS A 63 -23.30 -8.73 -13.04
CA LYS A 63 -23.18 -8.03 -11.75
C LYS A 63 -21.75 -8.14 -11.16
N ALA A 64 -21.09 -9.29 -11.36
CA ALA A 64 -19.72 -9.51 -10.90
C ALA A 64 -18.68 -8.58 -11.57
N LEU A 65 -19.00 -7.98 -12.73
CA LEU A 65 -18.11 -7.07 -13.45
C LEU A 65 -18.17 -5.63 -12.93
N GLU A 66 -19.16 -5.29 -12.12
CA GLU A 66 -19.42 -3.92 -11.71
C GLU A 66 -18.24 -3.30 -10.94
N GLN A 67 -17.80 -3.97 -9.86
CA GLN A 67 -16.71 -3.45 -9.03
C GLN A 67 -15.36 -3.43 -9.77
N PRO A 68 -14.91 -4.50 -10.46
CA PRO A 68 -13.66 -4.46 -11.23
C PRO A 68 -13.62 -3.37 -12.31
N LEU A 69 -14.74 -3.15 -13.02
CA LEU A 69 -14.82 -2.08 -14.03
C LEU A 69 -14.86 -0.68 -13.41
N LYS A 70 -15.45 -0.53 -12.23
CA LYS A 70 -15.44 0.73 -11.47
C LYS A 70 -14.02 1.09 -11.01
N GLU A 71 -13.25 0.10 -10.54
CA GLU A 71 -11.82 0.29 -10.24
C GLU A 71 -11.04 0.71 -11.50
N LEU A 72 -11.31 0.08 -12.65
CA LEU A 72 -10.68 0.45 -13.93
C LEU A 72 -11.00 1.88 -14.32
N GLN A 73 -12.28 2.28 -14.21
CA GLN A 73 -12.71 3.64 -14.49
C GLN A 73 -11.92 4.65 -13.65
N ARG A 74 -11.69 4.35 -12.37
CA ARG A 74 -10.87 5.19 -11.48
C ARG A 74 -9.43 5.30 -12.00
N VAL A 75 -8.80 4.18 -12.35
CA VAL A 75 -7.42 4.17 -12.87
C VAL A 75 -7.32 4.99 -14.17
N PHE A 76 -8.29 4.84 -15.08
CA PHE A 76 -8.34 5.62 -16.32
C PHE A 76 -8.49 7.11 -16.03
N LYS A 77 -9.35 7.47 -15.06
CA LYS A 77 -9.53 8.87 -14.65
C LYS A 77 -8.27 9.47 -14.03
N GLU A 78 -7.58 8.72 -13.19
CA GLU A 78 -6.28 9.13 -12.61
C GLU A 78 -5.24 9.37 -13.71
N GLY A 79 -5.15 8.47 -14.70
CA GLY A 79 -4.23 8.64 -15.84
C GLY A 79 -4.58 9.84 -16.72
N GLU A 80 -5.87 10.08 -16.95
CA GLU A 80 -6.33 11.26 -17.70
C GLU A 80 -5.99 12.58 -16.99
N LEU A 81 -6.11 12.62 -15.65
CA LEU A 81 -5.70 13.77 -14.85
C LEU A 81 -4.18 13.99 -14.87
N TYR A 82 -3.39 12.92 -14.90
CA TYR A 82 -1.94 13.01 -15.06
C TYR A 82 -1.56 13.66 -16.40
N VAL A 83 -2.17 13.22 -17.51
CA VAL A 83 -1.93 13.82 -18.83
C VAL A 83 -2.31 15.30 -18.85
N ARG A 84 -3.46 15.68 -18.26
CA ARG A 84 -3.82 17.10 -18.12
C ARG A 84 -2.78 17.90 -17.33
N HIS A 85 -2.24 17.34 -16.26
CA HIS A 85 -1.20 18.00 -15.47
C HIS A 85 0.09 18.21 -16.29
N CYS A 86 0.49 17.23 -17.10
CA CYS A 86 1.59 17.36 -18.04
C CYS A 86 1.33 18.46 -19.10
N MET A 87 0.09 18.57 -19.60
CA MET A 87 -0.33 19.57 -20.59
C MET A 87 -0.51 21.01 -20.06
N ASP A 88 -0.66 21.20 -18.74
CA ASP A 88 -0.98 22.52 -18.14
C ASP A 88 -0.02 23.64 -18.63
N SER A 89 -0.47 24.88 -18.80
CA SER A 89 0.34 25.95 -19.39
C SER A 89 1.16 26.76 -18.37
N LYS A 90 1.32 26.24 -17.14
CA LYS A 90 2.14 26.86 -16.08
C LYS A 90 3.61 27.05 -16.47
N ASP A 91 4.34 27.80 -15.64
CA ASP A 91 5.77 28.05 -15.79
C ASP A 91 6.54 26.77 -16.16
N TRP A 92 7.24 26.83 -17.29
CA TRP A 92 7.94 25.68 -17.83
C TRP A 92 9.10 25.22 -16.94
N LEU A 93 9.82 26.13 -16.28
CA LEU A 93 10.92 25.79 -15.39
C LEU A 93 10.39 25.16 -14.09
N GLY A 94 9.31 25.71 -13.52
CA GLY A 94 8.64 25.11 -12.37
C GLY A 94 8.19 23.68 -12.65
N LYS A 95 7.59 23.45 -13.83
CA LYS A 95 7.25 22.10 -14.30
C LYS A 95 8.45 21.21 -14.51
N ALA A 96 9.53 21.73 -15.10
CA ALA A 96 10.77 20.96 -15.28
C ALA A 96 11.30 20.45 -13.93
N ILE A 97 11.32 21.29 -12.89
CA ILE A 97 11.72 20.87 -11.54
C ILE A 97 10.75 19.83 -10.94
N SER A 98 9.44 19.97 -11.19
CA SER A 98 8.48 19.02 -10.64
C SER A 98 8.51 17.66 -11.35
N LEU A 99 8.86 17.64 -12.65
CA LEU A 99 8.65 16.47 -13.52
C LEU A 99 9.94 15.81 -14.04
N HIS A 100 11.13 16.41 -13.88
CA HIS A 100 12.39 15.88 -14.47
C HIS A 100 12.78 14.48 -13.99
N GLN A 101 12.34 14.09 -12.78
CA GLN A 101 12.56 12.77 -12.20
C GLN A 101 11.30 11.91 -12.18
N ASN A 102 10.15 12.45 -12.62
CA ASN A 102 8.86 11.79 -12.44
C ASN A 102 8.80 10.47 -13.21
N LYS A 103 8.44 9.41 -12.48
CA LYS A 103 8.19 8.06 -13.01
C LYS A 103 6.74 7.61 -12.79
N ASP A 104 5.84 8.53 -12.43
CA ASP A 104 4.48 8.21 -11.99
C ASP A 104 3.66 7.54 -13.11
N CYS A 105 3.94 7.83 -14.38
CA CYS A 105 3.31 7.11 -15.49
C CYS A 105 3.44 5.60 -15.32
N ILE A 106 4.65 5.11 -15.08
CA ILE A 106 4.94 3.67 -14.99
C ILE A 106 4.68 3.16 -13.57
N GLU A 107 5.28 3.83 -12.58
CA GLU A 107 5.29 3.39 -11.19
C GLU A 107 3.94 3.61 -10.48
N PHE A 108 3.07 4.47 -10.99
CA PHE A 108 1.75 4.70 -10.38
C PHE A 108 0.62 4.29 -11.32
N HIS A 109 0.51 4.90 -12.50
CA HIS A 109 -0.65 4.68 -13.38
C HIS A 109 -0.65 3.30 -14.04
N VAL A 110 0.45 2.90 -14.69
CA VAL A 110 0.57 1.56 -15.29
C VAL A 110 0.58 0.48 -14.22
N HIS A 111 1.30 0.69 -13.11
CA HIS A 111 1.24 -0.22 -11.96
C HIS A 111 -0.20 -0.47 -11.50
N ASN A 112 -0.98 0.58 -11.27
CA ASN A 112 -2.37 0.44 -10.83
C ASN A 112 -3.23 -0.25 -11.91
N LEU A 113 -3.02 0.04 -13.19
CA LEU A 113 -3.70 -0.68 -14.28
C LEU A 113 -3.42 -2.18 -14.21
N LEU A 114 -2.14 -2.58 -14.19
CA LEU A 114 -1.73 -3.99 -14.19
C LEU A 114 -2.11 -4.73 -12.90
N CYS A 115 -2.34 -4.02 -11.78
CA CYS A 115 -2.86 -4.61 -10.56
C CYS A 115 -4.37 -4.95 -10.63
N HIS A 116 -5.18 -4.12 -11.29
CA HIS A 116 -6.63 -4.35 -11.37
C HIS A 116 -7.03 -5.17 -12.59
N PHE A 117 -6.23 -5.13 -13.66
CA PHE A 117 -6.56 -5.81 -14.92
C PHE A 117 -6.80 -7.32 -14.77
N PRO A 118 -5.99 -8.09 -13.99
CA PRO A 118 -6.25 -9.50 -13.76
C PRO A 118 -7.59 -9.79 -13.08
N ALA A 119 -8.09 -8.88 -12.23
CA ALA A 119 -9.42 -9.01 -11.63
C ALA A 119 -10.54 -8.90 -12.67
N ILE A 120 -10.35 -8.03 -13.67
CA ILE A 120 -11.33 -7.81 -14.74
C ILE A 120 -11.41 -9.02 -15.66
N ILE A 121 -10.26 -9.55 -16.09
CA ILE A 121 -10.20 -10.76 -16.91
C ILE A 121 -10.87 -11.93 -16.16
N GLU A 122 -10.53 -12.15 -14.89
CA GLU A 122 -11.15 -13.22 -14.11
C GLU A 122 -12.66 -12.99 -13.89
N ALA A 123 -13.12 -11.75 -13.69
CA ALA A 123 -14.54 -11.45 -13.58
C ALA A 123 -15.30 -11.74 -14.89
N ILE A 124 -14.69 -11.46 -16.06
CA ILE A 124 -15.26 -11.78 -17.38
C ILE A 124 -15.33 -13.31 -17.55
N GLU A 125 -14.27 -14.02 -17.17
CA GLU A 125 -14.22 -15.48 -17.24
C GLU A 125 -15.28 -16.14 -16.35
N ASN A 126 -15.41 -15.69 -15.09
CA ASN A 126 -16.41 -16.20 -14.15
C ASN A 126 -17.84 -15.92 -14.65
N ALA A 127 -18.09 -14.73 -15.21
CA ALA A 127 -19.39 -14.41 -15.80
C ALA A 127 -19.64 -15.21 -17.10
N GLY A 128 -18.59 -15.48 -17.88
CA GLY A 128 -18.65 -16.25 -19.12
C GLY A 128 -18.90 -17.74 -18.90
N GLU A 129 -18.40 -18.30 -17.80
CA GLU A 129 -18.64 -19.70 -17.41
C GLU A 129 -20.14 -19.98 -17.20
N ILE A 130 -20.87 -19.03 -16.62
CA ILE A 130 -22.31 -19.14 -16.34
C ILE A 130 -23.19 -18.51 -17.43
N ALA A 131 -22.60 -17.92 -18.48
CA ALA A 131 -23.35 -17.24 -19.52
C ALA A 131 -24.06 -18.22 -20.47
N GLY A 132 -25.28 -17.87 -20.90
CA GLY A 132 -26.14 -18.73 -21.70
C GLY A 132 -27.02 -19.72 -20.91
N LEU A 133 -27.74 -20.57 -21.65
CA LEU A 133 -28.62 -21.60 -21.11
C LEU A 133 -28.15 -23.03 -21.44
N ASP A 134 -27.23 -23.18 -22.40
CA ASP A 134 -26.70 -24.48 -22.83
C ASP A 134 -25.67 -25.01 -21.82
N GLN A 135 -26.02 -26.10 -21.13
CA GLN A 135 -25.14 -26.73 -20.15
C GLN A 135 -23.86 -27.31 -20.78
N GLU A 136 -23.89 -27.75 -22.04
CA GLU A 136 -22.71 -28.28 -22.72
C GLU A 136 -21.73 -27.16 -23.08
N GLU A 137 -22.24 -25.99 -23.48
CA GLU A 137 -21.44 -24.77 -23.68
C GLU A 137 -20.76 -24.34 -22.36
N MET A 138 -21.51 -24.34 -21.25
CA MET A 138 -20.97 -24.03 -19.92
C MET A 138 -19.87 -25.02 -19.49
N LYS A 139 -20.10 -26.33 -19.66
CA LYS A 139 -19.09 -27.37 -19.38
C LYS A 139 -17.83 -27.18 -20.22
N LYS A 140 -17.98 -26.92 -21.52
CA LYS A 140 -16.84 -26.65 -22.42
C LYS A 140 -16.03 -25.44 -21.95
N ARG A 141 -16.69 -24.35 -21.58
CA ARG A 141 -16.01 -23.15 -21.03
C ARG A 141 -15.29 -23.44 -19.73
N ARG A 142 -15.90 -24.18 -18.80
CA ARG A 142 -15.25 -24.62 -17.56
C ARG A 142 -13.97 -25.42 -17.84
N VAL A 143 -14.01 -26.36 -18.79
CA VAL A 143 -12.82 -27.15 -19.19
C VAL A 143 -11.73 -26.26 -19.78
N VAL A 144 -12.07 -25.29 -20.64
CA VAL A 144 -11.11 -24.33 -21.19
C VAL A 144 -10.45 -23.51 -20.08
N LEU A 145 -11.24 -23.01 -19.13
CA LEU A 145 -10.71 -22.26 -17.98
C LEU A 145 -9.84 -23.15 -17.07
N MET A 146 -10.21 -24.41 -16.86
CA MET A 146 -9.36 -25.35 -16.11
C MET A 146 -8.00 -25.52 -16.79
N LYS A 147 -7.96 -25.72 -18.12
CA LYS A 147 -6.71 -25.83 -18.89
C LYS A 147 -5.89 -24.54 -18.92
N LYS A 148 -6.54 -23.37 -18.87
CA LYS A 148 -5.84 -22.07 -18.77
C LYS A 148 -5.03 -21.99 -17.48
N TYR A 149 -5.55 -22.53 -16.39
CA TYR A 149 -4.92 -22.50 -15.08
C TYR A 149 -4.17 -23.81 -14.74
N ASP A 150 -3.57 -24.43 -15.75
CA ASP A 150 -2.66 -25.56 -15.55
C ASP A 150 -1.29 -25.10 -15.04
N LYS A 151 -0.62 -25.96 -14.27
CA LYS A 151 0.73 -25.73 -13.71
C LYS A 151 1.79 -25.55 -14.79
N GLU A 152 1.58 -26.14 -15.97
CA GLU A 152 2.47 -26.00 -17.13
C GLU A 152 2.67 -24.54 -17.54
N TRP A 153 1.69 -23.67 -17.28
CA TRP A 153 1.75 -22.25 -17.61
C TRP A 153 2.44 -21.39 -16.54
N ASN A 154 2.93 -22.00 -15.46
CA ASN A 154 3.58 -21.29 -14.35
C ASN A 154 5.06 -20.95 -14.66
N ASP A 155 5.31 -20.39 -15.84
CA ASP A 155 6.61 -19.87 -16.29
C ASP A 155 6.38 -18.50 -16.95
N THR A 156 7.25 -17.54 -16.67
CA THR A 156 7.04 -16.16 -17.11
C THR A 156 7.08 -16.01 -18.64
N LYS A 157 7.96 -16.76 -19.32
CA LYS A 157 8.10 -16.66 -20.78
C LYS A 157 6.91 -17.32 -21.47
N LEU A 158 6.48 -18.49 -20.99
CA LEU A 158 5.28 -19.18 -21.48
C LEU A 158 4.02 -18.34 -21.24
N PHE A 159 3.88 -17.77 -20.05
CA PHE A 159 2.79 -16.84 -19.73
C PHE A 159 2.79 -15.63 -20.67
N GLN A 160 3.93 -14.98 -20.86
CA GLN A 160 4.03 -13.83 -21.75
C GLN A 160 3.71 -14.18 -23.20
N TRP A 161 4.18 -15.33 -23.68
CA TRP A 161 3.89 -15.79 -25.03
C TRP A 161 2.40 -16.10 -25.23
N ARG A 162 1.79 -16.83 -24.30
CA ARG A 162 0.41 -17.32 -24.44
C ARG A 162 -0.66 -16.29 -24.06
N PHE A 163 -0.41 -15.51 -23.02
CA PHE A 163 -1.37 -14.62 -22.38
C PHE A 163 -0.89 -13.16 -22.34
N GLY A 164 0.29 -12.83 -22.87
CA GLY A 164 0.85 -11.49 -22.76
C GLY A 164 -0.04 -10.39 -23.34
N LYS A 165 -0.71 -10.63 -24.48
CA LYS A 165 -1.69 -9.68 -25.03
C LYS A 165 -2.91 -9.54 -24.11
N GLN A 166 -3.43 -10.66 -23.60
CA GLN A 166 -4.58 -10.70 -22.70
C GLN A 166 -4.31 -9.98 -21.37
N TYR A 167 -3.06 -9.89 -20.91
CA TYR A 167 -2.69 -9.23 -19.65
C TYR A 167 -1.85 -7.96 -19.83
N LEU A 168 -1.92 -7.33 -21.01
CA LEU A 168 -1.28 -6.03 -21.32
C LEU A 168 0.25 -6.01 -21.21
N VAL A 169 0.89 -7.17 -21.34
CA VAL A 169 2.35 -7.32 -21.33
C VAL A 169 2.91 -7.94 -22.63
N PRO A 170 2.46 -7.51 -23.83
CA PRO A 170 3.14 -7.90 -25.07
C PRO A 170 4.56 -7.32 -25.10
N ARG A 171 5.46 -7.95 -25.86
CA ARG A 171 6.89 -7.58 -25.91
C ARG A 171 7.12 -6.10 -26.22
N ASP A 172 6.31 -5.51 -27.08
CA ASP A 172 6.47 -4.10 -27.49
C ASP A 172 6.11 -3.12 -26.37
N ILE A 173 5.06 -3.40 -25.59
CA ILE A 173 4.72 -2.59 -24.42
C ILE A 173 5.79 -2.73 -23.34
N CYS A 174 6.30 -3.93 -23.08
CA CYS A 174 7.38 -4.12 -22.10
C CYS A 174 8.64 -3.32 -22.46
N LYS A 175 9.06 -3.32 -23.74
CA LYS A 175 10.20 -2.50 -24.20
C LYS A 175 9.96 -1.01 -23.97
N ARG A 176 8.74 -0.52 -24.24
CA ARG A 176 8.38 0.89 -24.05
C ARG A 176 8.30 1.31 -22.59
N LEU A 177 7.91 0.41 -21.69
CA LEU A 177 7.98 0.66 -20.24
C LEU A 177 9.42 0.98 -19.81
N ASP A 178 10.42 0.34 -20.42
CA ASP A 178 11.83 0.58 -20.10
C ASP A 178 12.43 1.80 -20.82
N SER A 179 11.93 2.15 -22.02
CA SER A 179 12.49 3.23 -22.85
C SER A 179 11.82 4.59 -22.66
N ALA A 180 10.52 4.66 -22.42
CA ALA A 180 9.74 5.91 -22.47
C ALA A 180 10.28 6.99 -21.51
N TRP A 181 10.63 6.61 -20.28
CA TRP A 181 11.21 7.55 -19.31
C TRP A 181 12.60 8.05 -19.75
N LYS A 182 13.41 7.20 -20.39
CA LYS A 182 14.75 7.57 -20.89
C LYS A 182 14.64 8.53 -22.08
N GLU A 183 13.69 8.28 -22.97
CA GLU A 183 13.40 9.16 -24.11
C GLU A 183 12.95 10.55 -23.65
N ASP A 184 12.02 10.64 -22.69
CA ASP A 184 11.56 11.93 -22.16
C ASP A 184 12.66 12.67 -21.40
N ARG A 185 13.51 11.94 -20.68
CA ARG A 185 14.69 12.52 -20.05
C ARG A 185 15.61 13.15 -21.09
N TRP A 186 15.87 12.47 -22.19
CA TRP A 186 16.72 12.97 -23.27
C TRP A 186 16.11 14.20 -23.95
N ARG A 187 14.82 14.20 -24.27
CA ARG A 187 14.14 15.39 -24.82
C ARG A 187 14.16 16.58 -23.88
N LEU A 188 14.02 16.35 -22.57
CA LEU A 188 14.11 17.41 -21.57
C LEU A 188 15.52 18.04 -21.56
N ILE A 189 16.56 17.22 -21.68
CA ILE A 189 17.95 17.69 -21.78
C ILE A 189 18.12 18.58 -23.01
N GLU A 190 17.64 18.16 -24.18
CA GLU A 190 17.73 18.95 -25.42
C GLU A 190 16.99 20.29 -25.28
N ALA A 191 15.76 20.27 -24.74
CA ALA A 191 14.98 21.48 -24.52
C ALA A 191 15.65 22.46 -23.53
N LEU A 192 16.34 21.94 -22.51
CA LEU A 192 17.14 22.76 -21.58
C LEU A 192 18.38 23.36 -22.27
N GLN A 193 19.05 22.59 -23.14
CA GLN A 193 20.20 23.08 -23.92
C GLN A 193 19.80 24.16 -24.92
N GLU A 194 18.68 23.99 -25.61
CA GLU A 194 18.14 24.99 -26.54
C GLU A 194 17.80 26.29 -25.81
N LYS A 195 17.12 26.21 -24.66
CA LYS A 195 16.82 27.38 -23.82
C LYS A 195 18.07 28.09 -23.32
N ARG A 196 19.12 27.33 -22.99
CA ARG A 196 20.43 27.89 -22.57
C ARG A 196 21.10 28.65 -23.69
N ASN A 197 21.09 28.11 -24.91
CA ASN A 197 21.83 28.63 -26.05
C ASN A 197 21.05 29.71 -26.83
N SER A 198 19.74 29.86 -26.58
CA SER A 198 18.92 30.87 -27.24
C SER A 198 19.32 32.29 -26.83
N ILE A 199 19.84 33.04 -27.81
CA ILE A 199 20.36 34.41 -27.69
C ILE A 199 19.25 35.41 -27.30
N SER A 200 17.97 35.09 -27.53
CA SER A 200 16.83 35.94 -27.15
C SER A 200 16.12 35.51 -25.85
N SER A 201 16.70 34.59 -25.07
CA SER A 201 16.02 34.07 -23.88
C SER A 201 15.85 35.18 -22.84
N SER A 202 14.60 35.47 -22.46
CA SER A 202 14.23 36.41 -21.38
C SER A 202 14.61 35.91 -19.98
N LEU A 203 15.53 34.94 -19.90
CA LEU A 203 15.90 34.26 -18.66
C LEU A 203 16.79 35.18 -17.83
N THR A 204 16.42 35.34 -16.57
CA THR A 204 17.25 35.99 -15.57
C THR A 204 18.53 35.18 -15.33
N LYS A 205 19.57 35.83 -14.79
CA LYS A 205 20.82 35.17 -14.41
C LYS A 205 20.61 33.98 -13.46
N ASN A 206 19.60 34.04 -12.60
CA ASN A 206 19.26 32.96 -11.67
C ASN A 206 18.57 31.78 -12.38
N GLU A 207 17.72 32.04 -13.37
CA GLU A 207 17.10 30.99 -14.18
C GLU A 207 18.11 30.29 -15.10
N LEU A 208 19.05 31.03 -15.69
CA LEU A 208 20.16 30.43 -16.46
C LEU A 208 21.01 29.50 -15.58
N ARG A 209 21.33 29.94 -14.36
CA ARG A 209 22.01 29.08 -13.37
C ARG A 209 21.17 27.85 -13.07
N LEU A 210 19.87 27.99 -12.83
CA LEU A 210 18.97 26.86 -12.59
C LEU A 210 18.95 25.86 -13.75
N VAL A 211 18.93 26.34 -15.01
CA VAL A 211 19.01 25.47 -16.21
C VAL A 211 20.33 24.70 -16.23
N ASP A 212 21.47 25.38 -16.02
CA ASP A 212 22.78 24.72 -15.95
C ASP A 212 22.82 23.65 -14.84
N LEU A 213 22.17 23.92 -13.72
CA LEU A 213 22.09 22.99 -12.59
C LEU A 213 21.21 21.77 -12.90
N LEU A 214 20.06 21.96 -13.54
CA LEU A 214 19.22 20.86 -14.01
C LEU A 214 19.97 20.01 -15.05
N LEU A 215 20.69 20.64 -15.98
CA LEU A 215 21.54 19.94 -16.94
C LEU A 215 22.63 19.13 -16.23
N ASN A 216 23.30 19.67 -15.22
CA ASN A 216 24.28 18.93 -14.43
C ASN A 216 23.65 17.75 -13.66
N LYS A 217 22.43 17.92 -13.13
CA LYS A 217 21.69 16.82 -12.47
C LYS A 217 21.28 15.73 -13.47
N LEU A 218 20.96 16.10 -14.72
CA LEU A 218 20.45 15.20 -15.74
C LEU A 218 21.57 14.50 -16.56
N ASN A 219 22.64 15.20 -16.90
CA ASN A 219 23.75 14.74 -17.74
C ASN A 219 25.07 14.57 -17.00
N GLY A 220 25.23 15.16 -15.81
CA GLY A 220 26.53 15.21 -15.14
C GLY A 220 27.06 13.83 -14.78
N PRO A 221 28.40 13.68 -14.69
CA PRO A 221 29.04 12.50 -14.13
C PRO A 221 28.51 12.25 -12.71
N GLU A 222 28.45 11.00 -12.27
CA GLU A 222 27.86 10.63 -10.97
C GLU A 222 28.43 11.46 -9.80
N SER A 223 29.70 11.86 -9.88
CA SER A 223 30.39 12.73 -8.91
C SER A 223 29.87 14.17 -8.81
N ASN A 224 29.17 14.69 -9.83
CA ASN A 224 28.55 16.02 -9.83
C ASN A 224 27.04 16.00 -9.55
N ARG A 225 26.42 14.82 -9.57
CA ARG A 225 25.00 14.67 -9.27
C ARG A 225 24.83 14.69 -7.74
N GLY A 226 24.05 15.63 -7.23
CA GLY A 226 23.80 15.80 -5.79
C GLY A 226 24.46 17.02 -5.14
N LYS A 227 25.30 17.77 -5.88
CA LYS A 227 25.83 19.05 -5.38
C LYS A 227 24.70 20.00 -4.97
N LEU A 228 24.81 20.51 -3.76
CA LEU A 228 23.90 21.52 -3.23
C LEU A 228 24.13 22.83 -3.97
N PHE A 229 23.03 23.54 -4.21
CA PHE A 229 23.07 24.80 -4.94
C PHE A 229 23.23 25.99 -3.99
N PRO A 230 23.80 27.12 -4.43
CA PRO A 230 23.80 28.33 -3.60
C PRO A 230 22.37 28.77 -3.25
N SER A 231 22.11 29.05 -1.98
CA SER A 231 20.80 29.53 -1.48
C SER A 231 20.30 30.79 -2.20
N SER A 232 21.22 31.61 -2.73
CA SER A 232 20.94 32.81 -3.51
C SER A 232 20.09 32.57 -4.77
N ILE A 233 20.09 31.36 -5.34
CA ILE A 233 19.25 31.02 -6.49
C ILE A 233 17.78 30.98 -6.10
N LEU A 234 17.48 30.37 -4.94
CA LEU A 234 16.12 30.28 -4.41
C LEU A 234 15.68 31.61 -3.80
N LEU A 235 16.48 32.13 -2.85
CA LEU A 235 16.13 33.32 -2.08
C LEU A 235 16.23 34.62 -2.88
N GLY A 236 17.02 34.63 -3.96
CA GLY A 236 17.14 35.76 -4.88
C GLY A 236 16.14 35.76 -6.03
N SER A 237 15.23 34.77 -6.08
CA SER A 237 14.15 34.75 -7.07
C SER A 237 13.07 35.78 -6.73
N LYS A 238 12.60 36.54 -7.72
CA LYS A 238 11.61 37.63 -7.50
C LYS A 238 10.25 37.12 -7.03
N ASP A 239 9.91 35.88 -7.39
CA ASP A 239 8.63 35.23 -7.14
C ASP A 239 8.67 34.29 -5.91
N TYR A 240 9.82 34.19 -5.24
CA TYR A 240 9.95 33.36 -4.04
C TYR A 240 9.16 33.98 -2.87
N GLN A 241 8.17 33.24 -2.37
CA GLN A 241 7.36 33.66 -1.24
C GLN A 241 7.10 32.50 -0.27
N VAL A 242 7.33 32.71 1.02
CA VAL A 242 6.87 31.78 2.06
C VAL A 242 5.39 32.06 2.35
N ARG A 243 4.51 31.09 2.07
CA ARG A 243 3.06 31.21 2.29
C ARG A 243 2.67 30.95 3.73
N ARG A 244 3.15 29.84 4.30
CA ARG A 244 2.88 29.46 5.70
C ARG A 244 3.93 28.48 6.23
N ARG A 245 3.97 28.30 7.55
CA ARG A 245 4.73 27.22 8.20
C ARG A 245 3.87 25.95 8.25
N LEU A 246 4.49 24.79 8.05
CA LEU A 246 3.82 23.49 8.03
C LEU A 246 4.14 22.73 9.32
N GLY A 247 3.10 22.22 10.00
CA GLY A 247 3.23 21.52 11.28
C GLY A 247 3.52 22.45 12.47
N GLY A 248 3.80 21.85 13.63
CA GLY A 248 4.10 22.58 14.88
C GLY A 248 5.54 23.09 15.01
N GLY A 249 6.41 22.82 14.02
CA GLY A 249 7.83 23.18 14.04
C GLY A 249 8.19 24.29 13.06
N SER A 250 9.40 24.86 13.20
CA SER A 250 9.95 25.90 12.31
C SER A 250 10.62 25.36 11.04
N GLN A 251 10.78 24.04 10.93
CA GLN A 251 11.60 23.41 9.89
C GLN A 251 10.89 23.28 8.54
N TYR A 252 9.57 23.11 8.49
CA TYR A 252 8.84 22.94 7.23
C TYR A 252 8.02 24.19 6.89
N LYS A 253 8.08 24.62 5.63
CA LYS A 253 7.39 25.80 5.11
C LYS A 253 6.71 25.46 3.78
N GLU A 254 5.53 26.02 3.53
CA GLU A 254 4.94 26.07 2.20
C GLU A 254 5.50 27.30 1.48
N ILE A 255 6.11 27.09 0.31
CA ILE A 255 6.69 28.14 -0.51
C ILE A 255 6.01 28.20 -1.87
N HIS A 256 5.96 29.39 -2.45
CA HIS A 256 5.65 29.62 -3.85
C HIS A 256 6.94 30.00 -4.57
N TRP A 257 7.26 29.31 -5.66
CA TRP A 257 8.46 29.54 -6.46
C TRP A 257 8.25 28.94 -7.85
N LEU A 258 8.67 29.65 -8.90
CA LEU A 258 8.48 29.29 -10.31
C LEU A 258 7.02 28.98 -10.67
N GLY A 259 6.09 29.82 -10.19
CA GLY A 259 4.66 29.67 -10.44
C GLY A 259 3.99 28.44 -9.80
N GLU A 260 4.72 27.65 -9.01
CA GLU A 260 4.22 26.44 -8.36
C GLU A 260 4.35 26.54 -6.82
N THR A 261 3.67 25.64 -6.11
CA THR A 261 3.75 25.54 -4.64
C THR A 261 4.52 24.30 -4.23
N PHE A 262 5.49 24.49 -3.35
CA PHE A 262 6.37 23.43 -2.85
C PHE A 262 6.38 23.40 -1.31
N ALA A 263 6.82 22.28 -0.76
CA ALA A 263 7.25 22.21 0.63
C ALA A 263 8.76 22.48 0.69
N LEU A 264 9.19 23.23 1.72
CA LEU A 264 10.57 23.56 1.97
C LEU A 264 10.96 23.08 3.36
N ARG A 265 11.95 22.18 3.45
CA ARG A 265 12.59 21.82 4.71
C ARG A 265 13.84 22.68 4.91
N HIS A 266 13.91 23.36 6.05
CA HIS A 266 14.99 24.26 6.44
C HIS A 266 15.62 23.82 7.77
N PHE A 267 16.95 23.67 7.78
CA PHE A 267 17.71 23.28 8.98
C PHE A 267 19.17 23.73 8.89
N PHE A 268 19.87 23.66 10.02
CA PHE A 268 21.28 24.00 10.16
C PHE A 268 22.10 22.73 10.37
N GLY A 269 23.34 22.70 9.89
CA GLY A 269 24.22 21.55 10.15
C GLY A 269 25.61 21.66 9.53
N GLU A 270 26.45 20.64 9.75
CA GLU A 270 27.79 20.61 9.18
C GLU A 270 27.78 20.16 7.72
N ILE A 271 28.45 20.93 6.85
CA ILE A 271 28.38 20.77 5.39
C ILE A 271 28.93 19.44 4.90
N GLN A 272 30.08 19.01 5.41
CA GLN A 272 30.78 17.82 4.89
C GLN A 272 29.98 16.51 5.02
N PRO A 273 29.48 16.10 6.22
CA PRO A 273 28.69 14.87 6.32
C PRO A 273 27.32 14.99 5.63
N LEU A 274 26.70 16.17 5.70
CA LEU A 274 25.33 16.35 5.19
C LEU A 274 25.24 16.41 3.67
N THR A 275 26.26 16.92 2.99
CA THR A 275 26.22 17.02 1.53
C THR A 275 26.12 15.65 0.88
N SER A 276 26.84 14.65 1.40
CA SER A 276 26.75 13.26 0.93
C SER A 276 25.39 12.63 1.23
N GLU A 277 24.86 12.82 2.44
CA GLU A 277 23.54 12.31 2.82
C GLU A 277 22.41 12.95 1.97
N ILE A 278 22.45 14.26 1.74
CA ILE A 278 21.46 14.98 0.92
C ILE A 278 21.59 14.57 -0.55
N SER A 279 22.81 14.38 -1.05
CA SER A 279 23.04 13.93 -2.42
C SER A 279 22.27 12.64 -2.69
N ASN A 280 22.44 11.63 -1.84
CA ASN A 280 21.73 10.35 -1.93
C ASN A 280 20.20 10.54 -1.93
N LEU A 281 19.67 11.42 -1.09
CA LEU A 281 18.23 11.71 -1.03
C LEU A 281 17.68 12.35 -2.32
N LEU A 282 18.46 13.21 -2.98
CA LEU A 282 18.06 13.89 -4.24
C LEU A 282 17.98 12.95 -5.45
N PHE A 283 18.54 11.73 -5.35
CA PHE A 283 18.45 10.70 -6.40
C PHE A 283 17.21 9.83 -6.30
N LEU A 284 16.64 9.70 -5.11
CA LEU A 284 15.51 8.84 -4.88
C LEU A 284 14.31 9.36 -5.66
N SER A 285 13.60 8.44 -6.31
CA SER A 285 12.44 8.77 -7.13
C SER A 285 11.50 7.58 -7.22
N HIS A 286 10.38 7.67 -6.51
CA HIS A 286 9.31 6.68 -6.51
C HIS A 286 7.97 7.32 -6.12
N SER A 287 6.87 6.83 -6.69
CA SER A 287 5.53 7.44 -6.51
C SER A 287 4.99 7.38 -5.08
N ASN A 288 5.58 6.54 -4.21
CA ASN A 288 5.24 6.42 -2.79
C ASN A 288 6.34 6.90 -1.85
N ILE A 289 7.31 7.65 -2.37
CA ILE A 289 8.34 8.34 -1.58
C ILE A 289 8.20 9.84 -1.84
N VAL A 290 8.32 10.64 -0.79
CA VAL A 290 8.28 12.11 -0.94
C VAL A 290 9.51 12.56 -1.71
N GLN A 291 9.28 13.19 -2.87
CA GLN A 291 10.34 13.61 -3.76
C GLN A 291 11.06 14.85 -3.23
N TYR A 292 12.38 14.72 -3.07
CA TYR A 292 13.28 15.86 -2.93
C TYR A 292 13.70 16.34 -4.31
N LEU A 293 13.28 17.55 -4.68
CA LEU A 293 13.45 18.10 -6.03
C LEU A 293 14.81 18.80 -6.17
N CYS A 294 15.12 19.68 -5.22
CA CYS A 294 16.36 20.46 -5.20
C CYS A 294 16.86 20.65 -3.76
N GLY A 295 18.19 20.72 -3.60
CA GLY A 295 18.83 21.09 -2.34
C GLY A 295 19.68 22.34 -2.52
N PHE A 296 19.55 23.30 -1.60
CA PHE A 296 20.36 24.51 -1.55
C PHE A 296 21.09 24.62 -0.22
N CYS A 297 22.24 25.27 -0.23
CA CYS A 297 23.08 25.52 0.93
C CYS A 297 23.55 26.98 0.93
N ASP A 298 23.59 27.57 2.12
CA ASP A 298 24.36 28.77 2.43
C ASP A 298 25.60 28.32 3.22
N GLU A 299 26.77 28.33 2.58
CA GLU A 299 28.01 27.83 3.18
C GLU A 299 28.48 28.67 4.36
N GLU A 300 28.23 29.99 4.32
CA GLU A 300 28.64 30.92 5.37
C GLU A 300 27.80 30.71 6.63
N LYS A 301 26.48 30.56 6.46
CA LYS A 301 25.54 30.39 7.58
C LYS A 301 25.32 28.93 7.99
N LYS A 302 25.84 27.98 7.21
CA LYS A 302 25.61 26.54 7.40
C LYS A 302 24.11 26.17 7.38
N GLU A 303 23.34 26.85 6.52
CA GLU A 303 21.92 26.64 6.32
C GLU A 303 21.66 25.72 5.13
N PHE A 304 20.68 24.83 5.26
CA PHE A 304 20.22 23.93 4.20
C PHE A 304 18.74 24.16 3.91
N PHE A 305 18.40 24.11 2.62
CA PHE A 305 17.07 24.31 2.09
C PHE A 305 16.75 23.17 1.12
N LEU A 306 15.84 22.28 1.50
CA LEU A 306 15.41 21.18 0.64
C LEU A 306 14.00 21.45 0.12
N VAL A 307 13.90 21.64 -1.19
CA VAL A 307 12.63 21.83 -1.89
C VAL A 307 12.05 20.47 -2.23
N MET A 308 10.80 20.26 -1.83
CA MET A 308 10.09 18.99 -1.87
C MET A 308 8.70 19.20 -2.47
N GLU A 309 8.07 18.12 -2.92
CA GLU A 309 6.65 18.19 -3.26
C GLU A 309 5.78 18.54 -2.04
N LEU A 310 4.72 19.32 -2.26
CA LEU A 310 3.79 19.68 -1.20
C LEU A 310 2.75 18.56 -0.99
N MET A 311 2.65 18.10 0.26
CA MET A 311 1.66 17.12 0.70
C MET A 311 0.59 17.79 1.58
N SER A 312 -0.58 17.15 1.73
CA SER A 312 -1.71 17.75 2.46
C SER A 312 -1.55 17.64 3.97
N LYS A 313 -1.43 16.42 4.51
CA LYS A 313 -1.32 16.11 5.94
C LYS A 313 -0.55 14.80 6.15
N ASP A 314 -0.03 14.55 7.34
CA ASP A 314 0.47 13.23 7.74
C ASP A 314 -0.66 12.29 8.19
N LEU A 315 -0.38 10.98 8.18
CA LEU A 315 -1.34 9.94 8.54
C LEU A 315 -1.72 10.05 10.02
N SER A 316 -0.80 10.38 10.93
CA SER A 316 -1.14 10.54 12.37
C SER A 316 -2.19 11.63 12.57
N SER A 317 -1.98 12.81 11.99
CA SER A 317 -2.92 13.93 12.04
C SER A 317 -4.24 13.58 11.36
N TYR A 318 -4.19 12.91 10.21
CA TYR A 318 -5.40 12.48 9.49
C TYR A 318 -6.23 11.48 10.31
N MET A 319 -5.58 10.50 10.96
CA MET A 319 -6.25 9.54 11.83
C MET A 319 -6.90 10.25 13.01
N LYS A 320 -6.19 11.14 13.71
CA LYS A 320 -6.73 11.87 14.88
C LYS A 320 -7.92 12.76 14.55
N GLU A 321 -7.91 13.41 13.39
CA GLU A 321 -9.01 14.29 12.97
C GLU A 321 -10.27 13.52 12.59
N ASN A 322 -10.12 12.31 12.04
CA ASN A 322 -11.24 11.55 11.47
C ASN A 322 -11.68 10.35 12.33
N CYS A 323 -10.81 9.84 13.19
CA CYS A 323 -11.11 8.85 14.23
C CYS A 323 -11.52 9.55 15.52
N GLY A 324 -12.65 9.16 16.07
CA GLY A 324 -13.09 9.60 17.39
C GLY A 324 -13.81 8.46 18.11
N PRO A 325 -14.20 8.62 19.39
CA PRO A 325 -14.80 7.55 20.19
C PRO A 325 -16.03 6.89 19.56
N ARG A 326 -16.70 7.59 18.63
CA ARG A 326 -17.91 7.17 17.92
C ARG A 326 -17.68 6.68 16.47
N ARG A 327 -16.47 6.81 15.90
CA ARG A 327 -16.14 6.39 14.52
C ARG A 327 -15.10 5.28 14.55
N ARG A 328 -15.56 4.02 14.57
CA ARG A 328 -14.69 2.82 14.65
C ARG A 328 -14.14 2.34 13.29
N VAL A 329 -14.74 2.78 12.17
CA VAL A 329 -14.29 2.41 10.82
C VAL A 329 -14.12 3.70 10.03
N LEU A 330 -12.87 4.12 9.84
CA LEU A 330 -12.55 5.35 9.10
C LEU A 330 -12.50 5.10 7.59
N PHE A 331 -11.84 4.00 7.21
CA PHE A 331 -11.60 3.64 5.82
C PHE A 331 -12.35 2.35 5.47
N SER A 332 -12.84 2.26 4.24
CA SER A 332 -13.26 0.97 3.69
C SER A 332 -12.04 0.07 3.50
N LEU A 333 -12.23 -1.25 3.55
CA LEU A 333 -11.13 -2.21 3.37
C LEU A 333 -10.34 -2.01 2.06
N PRO A 334 -10.96 -1.71 0.90
CA PRO A 334 -10.21 -1.39 -0.31
C PRO A 334 -9.27 -0.18 -0.15
N VAL A 335 -9.67 0.84 0.61
CA VAL A 335 -8.83 2.02 0.88
C VAL A 335 -7.69 1.66 1.84
N VAL A 336 -7.97 0.88 2.89
CA VAL A 336 -6.93 0.39 3.82
C VAL A 336 -5.87 -0.42 3.07
N VAL A 337 -6.29 -1.36 2.23
CA VAL A 337 -5.37 -2.20 1.45
C VAL A 337 -4.58 -1.37 0.45
N ASP A 338 -5.19 -0.36 -0.18
CA ASP A 338 -4.47 0.56 -1.08
C ASP A 338 -3.40 1.39 -0.33
N LEU A 339 -3.70 1.87 0.88
CA LEU A 339 -2.74 2.57 1.72
C LEU A 339 -1.58 1.66 2.16
N MET A 340 -1.90 0.45 2.64
CA MET A 340 -0.90 -0.55 3.03
C MET A 340 0.01 -0.89 1.84
N LEU A 341 -0.56 -1.08 0.64
CA LEU A 341 0.21 -1.39 -0.56
C LEU A 341 1.13 -0.23 -0.97
N GLN A 342 0.65 1.01 -0.92
CA GLN A 342 1.46 2.19 -1.23
C GLN A 342 2.64 2.34 -0.28
N ILE A 343 2.42 2.17 1.03
CA ILE A 343 3.50 2.22 2.03
C ILE A 343 4.49 1.07 1.80
N ALA A 344 3.99 -0.16 1.59
CA ALA A 344 4.86 -1.31 1.33
C ALA A 344 5.75 -1.11 0.09
N ARG A 345 5.20 -0.53 -1.00
CA ARG A 345 5.97 -0.22 -2.21
C ARG A 345 7.02 0.85 -2.00
N GLY A 346 6.70 1.89 -1.23
CA GLY A 346 7.68 2.89 -0.84
C GLY A 346 8.86 2.28 -0.08
N MET A 347 8.58 1.39 0.87
CA MET A 347 9.61 0.70 1.65
C MET A 347 10.41 -0.33 0.83
N GLU A 348 9.76 -1.12 -0.03
CA GLU A 348 10.42 -2.02 -0.99
C GLU A 348 11.44 -1.25 -1.83
N TYR A 349 11.05 -0.07 -2.34
CA TYR A 349 11.96 0.79 -3.08
C TYR A 349 13.14 1.28 -2.23
N LEU A 350 12.90 1.79 -1.01
CA LEU A 350 14.00 2.26 -0.14
C LEU A 350 14.99 1.15 0.17
N HIS A 351 14.50 -0.05 0.51
CA HIS A 351 15.32 -1.21 0.82
C HIS A 351 16.14 -1.68 -0.39
N SER A 352 15.59 -1.59 -1.60
CA SER A 352 16.35 -1.86 -2.84
C SER A 352 17.51 -0.90 -3.08
N GLN A 353 17.45 0.29 -2.49
CA GLN A 353 18.53 1.28 -2.53
C GLN A 353 19.47 1.15 -1.32
N ASN A 354 19.32 0.08 -0.51
CA ASN A 354 20.03 -0.13 0.75
C ASN A 354 19.79 0.99 1.78
N ILE A 355 18.61 1.61 1.77
CA ILE A 355 18.22 2.66 2.72
C ILE A 355 17.15 2.10 3.65
N TYR A 356 17.50 1.92 4.92
CA TYR A 356 16.56 1.57 5.98
C TYR A 356 15.96 2.84 6.60
N HIS A 357 14.66 2.84 6.87
CA HIS A 357 14.00 4.02 7.41
C HIS A 357 14.33 4.22 8.89
N GLY A 358 14.29 3.15 9.70
CA GLY A 358 14.66 3.14 11.12
C GLY A 358 13.64 3.77 12.08
N GLU A 359 12.78 4.66 11.59
CA GLU A 359 11.77 5.39 12.37
C GLU A 359 10.42 5.48 11.63
N LEU A 360 10.02 4.40 10.95
CA LEU A 360 8.77 4.37 10.21
C LEU A 360 7.57 4.48 11.18
N ASN A 361 6.75 5.52 11.03
CA ASN A 361 5.57 5.75 11.87
C ASN A 361 4.52 6.58 11.09
N PRO A 362 3.28 6.72 11.61
CA PRO A 362 2.21 7.44 10.91
C PRO A 362 2.50 8.92 10.66
N SER A 363 3.30 9.59 11.49
CA SER A 363 3.69 11.00 11.28
C SER A 363 4.66 11.16 10.10
N ASN A 364 5.37 10.09 9.74
CA ASN A 364 6.29 10.04 8.61
C ASN A 364 5.62 9.57 7.30
N ILE A 365 4.30 9.32 7.30
CA ILE A 365 3.53 8.98 6.10
C ILE A 365 2.67 10.19 5.73
N PHE A 366 3.00 10.85 4.63
CA PHE A 366 2.21 11.96 4.11
C PHE A 366 1.12 11.49 3.16
N LEU A 367 -0.03 12.14 3.24
CA LEU A 367 -1.23 11.86 2.49
C LEU A 367 -1.58 13.05 1.59
N LYS A 368 -2.03 12.72 0.38
CA LYS A 368 -2.60 13.67 -0.58
C LYS A 368 -3.92 13.11 -1.10
N VAL A 369 -4.95 13.94 -1.14
CA VAL A 369 -6.26 13.53 -1.67
C VAL A 369 -6.12 13.24 -3.15
N ARG A 370 -6.64 12.09 -3.61
CA ARG A 370 -6.74 11.82 -5.04
C ARG A 370 -8.00 12.48 -5.58
N ASN A 371 -7.93 13.05 -6.77
CA ASN A 371 -9.02 13.78 -7.41
C ASN A 371 -10.17 12.87 -7.92
N SER A 372 -10.34 11.68 -7.34
CA SER A 372 -11.45 10.77 -7.66
C SER A 372 -12.59 10.97 -6.65
N SER A 373 -13.82 10.67 -7.05
CA SER A 373 -15.05 10.82 -6.25
C SER A 373 -15.11 9.92 -5.01
N GLU A 374 -14.05 9.17 -4.71
CA GLU A 374 -13.95 8.19 -3.63
C GLU A 374 -12.82 8.58 -2.66
N SER A 375 -12.91 8.15 -1.41
CA SER A 375 -11.99 8.50 -0.31
C SER A 375 -10.55 7.93 -0.44
N TYR A 376 -10.08 7.66 -1.65
CA TYR A 376 -8.72 7.17 -1.89
C TYR A 376 -7.69 8.29 -1.70
N LEU A 377 -6.56 7.92 -1.12
CA LEU A 377 -5.48 8.82 -0.78
C LEU A 377 -4.19 8.31 -1.42
N GLN A 378 -3.33 9.24 -1.84
CA GLN A 378 -1.95 8.94 -2.20
C GLN A 378 -1.09 9.04 -0.95
N ALA A 379 -0.43 7.94 -0.59
CA ALA A 379 0.49 7.88 0.53
C ALA A 379 1.94 7.95 0.03
N LYS A 380 2.74 8.80 0.67
CA LYS A 380 4.18 8.94 0.43
C LYS A 380 4.95 8.95 1.73
N ILE A 381 6.01 8.14 1.80
CA ILE A 381 6.87 8.05 2.97
C ILE A 381 7.83 9.24 3.00
N SER A 382 8.12 9.74 4.19
CA SER A 382 9.02 10.85 4.49
C SER A 382 9.85 10.52 5.72
N GLY A 383 10.70 11.45 6.20
CA GLY A 383 11.44 11.25 7.46
C GLY A 383 12.59 10.25 7.42
N PHE A 384 12.88 9.63 6.26
CA PHE A 384 14.07 8.83 6.04
C PHE A 384 15.28 9.69 5.64
N GLY A 385 16.48 9.17 5.89
CA GLY A 385 17.76 9.88 5.68
C GLY A 385 17.97 11.06 6.63
N LEU A 386 19.09 11.77 6.46
CA LEU A 386 19.54 12.85 7.37
C LEU A 386 19.62 12.40 8.83
N SER A 387 20.07 11.16 9.06
CA SER A 387 20.11 10.56 10.40
C SER A 387 20.94 11.39 11.39
N SER A 388 22.00 12.04 10.88
CA SER A 388 22.86 12.96 11.64
C SER A 388 22.12 14.22 12.11
N VAL A 389 21.16 14.74 11.33
CA VAL A 389 20.33 15.90 11.69
C VAL A 389 19.22 15.49 12.63
N ASN A 390 18.53 14.39 12.32
CA ASN A 390 17.38 13.91 13.09
C ASN A 390 17.80 13.57 14.54
N LYS A 391 19.01 13.00 14.73
CA LYS A 391 19.62 12.74 16.05
C LYS A 391 19.94 14.03 16.83
N LYS A 392 20.47 15.07 16.17
CA LYS A 392 20.80 16.35 16.83
C LYS A 392 19.56 17.16 17.20
N SER A 393 18.46 17.03 16.44
CA SER A 393 17.17 17.65 16.76
C SER A 393 16.38 16.93 17.86
N ASN A 394 16.85 15.77 18.33
CA ASN A 394 16.20 15.04 19.41
C ASN A 394 17.22 14.55 20.45
N PRO A 395 17.39 15.34 21.53
CA PRO A 395 17.29 14.74 22.85
C PRO A 395 16.48 15.65 23.78
N ARG A 396 15.35 15.13 24.31
CA ARG A 396 14.71 15.60 25.55
C ARG A 396 14.07 17.01 25.58
N ASN A 397 14.17 17.84 24.54
CA ASN A 397 13.75 19.26 24.59
C ASN A 397 12.69 19.69 23.56
N SER A 398 11.69 18.86 23.27
CA SER A 398 10.38 19.38 22.84
C SER A 398 9.50 19.54 24.09
N PRO A 399 9.29 20.76 24.62
CA PRO A 399 8.41 20.99 25.76
C PRO A 399 6.92 20.91 25.37
N ASN A 400 6.56 20.22 24.30
CA ASN A 400 5.18 19.84 24.05
C ASN A 400 4.85 18.59 24.89
N GLN A 401 4.49 18.85 26.15
CA GLN A 401 3.83 17.91 27.07
C GLN A 401 2.47 17.38 26.56
N ASN A 402 2.13 17.61 25.29
CA ASN A 402 0.85 17.27 24.67
C ASN A 402 0.95 16.18 23.59
N ALA A 403 2.11 15.53 23.41
CA ALA A 403 2.20 14.33 22.57
C ALA A 403 2.03 13.08 23.44
N THR A 404 0.78 12.66 23.64
CA THR A 404 0.33 11.54 24.48
C THR A 404 0.75 10.14 23.99
N VAL A 405 1.63 10.02 22.98
CA VAL A 405 2.01 8.73 22.38
C VAL A 405 3.51 8.51 22.53
N ASP A 406 3.85 7.46 23.27
CA ASP A 406 5.22 7.06 23.56
C ASP A 406 5.94 6.60 22.26
N PRO A 407 7.05 7.23 21.83
CA PRO A 407 7.72 6.93 20.55
C PRO A 407 8.17 5.47 20.40
N PHE A 408 8.24 4.69 21.47
CA PHE A 408 8.67 3.28 21.45
C PHE A 408 7.67 2.33 20.77
N ILE A 409 6.37 2.67 20.67
CA ILE A 409 5.34 1.72 20.20
C ILE A 409 5.54 1.26 18.75
N TRP A 410 6.26 2.05 17.94
CA TRP A 410 6.56 1.77 16.54
C TRP A 410 7.87 1.00 16.34
N HIS A 411 8.72 0.92 17.37
CA HIS A 411 10.03 0.31 17.27
C HIS A 411 9.97 -1.20 17.48
N ALA A 412 10.80 -1.92 16.72
CA ALA A 412 10.91 -3.37 16.83
C ALA A 412 11.55 -3.82 18.15
N PRO A 413 11.19 -5.00 18.69
CA PRO A 413 11.72 -5.52 19.96
C PRO A 413 13.24 -5.53 20.05
N GLU A 414 13.92 -5.92 18.96
CA GLU A 414 15.39 -5.96 18.89
C GLU A 414 16.02 -4.57 18.94
N ILE A 415 15.39 -3.56 18.33
CA ILE A 415 15.88 -2.17 18.37
C ILE A 415 15.73 -1.61 19.79
N LEU A 416 14.60 -1.90 20.45
CA LEU A 416 14.36 -1.52 21.85
C LEU A 416 15.34 -2.22 22.82
N ALA A 417 15.80 -3.42 22.50
CA ALA A 417 16.83 -4.11 23.30
C ALA A 417 18.20 -3.44 23.13
N GLU A 418 18.59 -3.10 21.91
CA GLU A 418 19.85 -2.40 21.63
C GLU A 418 19.90 -1.02 22.28
N GLN A 419 18.80 -0.26 22.23
CA GLN A 419 18.72 1.09 22.82
C GLN A 419 18.87 1.07 24.35
N GLU A 420 18.35 0.04 25.04
CA GLU A 420 18.50 -0.09 26.51
C GLU A 420 19.94 -0.47 26.90
N GLN A 421 20.62 -1.26 26.06
CA GLN A 421 21.99 -1.70 26.30
C GLN A 421 23.04 -0.61 25.99
N GLN A 422 22.67 0.43 25.25
CA GLN A 422 23.57 1.55 24.95
C GLN A 422 23.76 2.43 26.20
N GLN A 423 25.00 2.45 26.72
CA GLN A 423 25.36 3.39 27.79
C GLN A 423 25.31 4.85 27.29
N PRO A 424 24.88 5.81 28.14
CA PRO A 424 24.93 7.23 27.79
C PRO A 424 26.39 7.64 27.52
N GLY A 425 26.71 7.89 26.24
CA GLY A 425 28.07 8.23 25.77
C GLY A 425 28.65 7.27 24.71
N SER A 426 28.02 6.13 24.43
CA SER A 426 28.41 5.26 23.30
C SER A 426 27.83 5.79 21.99
N ASN A 427 28.69 6.14 21.03
CA ASN A 427 28.31 6.52 19.66
C ASN A 427 27.99 5.31 18.75
N SER A 428 27.68 4.13 19.32
CA SER A 428 27.29 2.96 18.53
C SER A 428 25.89 3.16 17.98
N SER A 429 25.78 3.47 16.68
CA SER A 429 24.49 3.54 15.98
C SER A 429 23.77 2.20 16.04
N SER A 430 22.54 2.15 16.60
CA SER A 430 21.63 1.01 16.40
C SER A 430 21.58 0.67 14.91
N LYS A 431 21.80 -0.61 14.59
CA LYS A 431 21.80 -1.05 13.20
C LYS A 431 20.36 -1.28 12.78
N TYR A 432 19.73 -0.24 12.24
CA TYR A 432 18.41 -0.39 11.62
C TYR A 432 18.48 -1.44 10.49
N THR A 433 17.50 -2.33 10.45
CA THR A 433 17.43 -3.42 9.48
C THR A 433 16.12 -3.37 8.70
N GLU A 434 16.10 -4.04 7.54
CA GLU A 434 14.87 -4.27 6.75
C GLU A 434 13.73 -4.80 7.63
N LYS A 435 14.04 -5.79 8.48
CA LYS A 435 13.06 -6.48 9.32
C LYS A 435 12.55 -5.62 10.47
N ALA A 436 13.33 -4.67 10.96
CA ALA A 436 12.86 -3.70 11.94
C ALA A 436 11.79 -2.77 11.33
N ASP A 437 12.02 -2.28 10.10
CA ASP A 437 11.02 -1.46 9.39
C ASP A 437 9.72 -2.25 9.10
N VAL A 438 9.81 -3.56 8.81
CA VAL A 438 8.63 -4.42 8.62
C VAL A 438 7.77 -4.51 9.88
N TYR A 439 8.39 -4.54 11.07
CA TYR A 439 7.66 -4.49 12.34
C TYR A 439 6.89 -3.18 12.48
N SER A 440 7.55 -2.05 12.21
CA SER A 440 6.93 -0.73 12.26
C SER A 440 5.75 -0.62 11.28
N PHE A 441 5.91 -1.17 10.07
CA PHE A 441 4.83 -1.29 9.10
C PHE A 441 3.66 -2.13 9.63
N GLY A 442 3.92 -3.22 10.34
CA GLY A 442 2.89 -4.02 11.01
C GLY A 442 2.07 -3.21 12.02
N MET A 443 2.71 -2.34 12.82
CA MET A 443 2.03 -1.45 13.74
C MET A 443 1.16 -0.41 13.03
N ILE A 444 1.64 0.15 11.91
CA ILE A 444 0.84 1.06 11.08
C ILE A 444 -0.36 0.33 10.46
N CYS A 445 -0.19 -0.91 10.01
CA CYS A 445 -1.29 -1.72 9.50
C CYS A 445 -2.36 -1.95 10.57
N PHE A 446 -1.97 -2.20 11.82
CA PHE A 446 -2.90 -2.31 12.94
C PHE A 446 -3.72 -1.02 13.11
N GLU A 447 -3.06 0.14 13.11
CA GLU A 447 -3.76 1.41 13.24
C GLU A 447 -4.71 1.68 12.06
N LEU A 448 -4.29 1.39 10.82
CA LEU A 448 -5.14 1.53 9.64
C LEU A 448 -6.38 0.61 9.67
N LEU A 449 -6.24 -0.62 10.18
CA LEU A 449 -7.32 -1.59 10.26
C LEU A 449 -8.31 -1.30 11.39
N THR A 450 -7.82 -0.76 12.52
CA THR A 450 -8.62 -0.60 13.75
C THR A 450 -9.05 0.84 14.01
N GLY A 451 -8.40 1.81 13.38
CA GLY A 451 -8.55 3.23 13.67
C GLY A 451 -7.98 3.66 15.03
N LYS A 452 -7.28 2.76 15.75
CA LYS A 452 -6.76 2.98 17.09
C LYS A 452 -5.24 2.97 17.12
N VAL A 453 -4.68 3.82 17.97
CA VAL A 453 -3.22 3.80 18.22
C VAL A 453 -2.85 2.45 18.86
N PRO A 454 -1.76 1.78 18.44
CA PRO A 454 -1.30 0.55 19.08
C PRO A 454 -1.12 0.75 20.59
N PHE A 455 -1.59 -0.22 21.37
CA PHE A 455 -1.49 -0.23 22.84
C PHE A 455 -2.20 0.95 23.55
N GLU A 456 -3.22 1.54 22.92
CA GLU A 456 -4.02 2.63 23.52
C GLU A 456 -4.72 2.22 24.83
N ASP A 457 -5.02 0.94 25.05
CA ASP A 457 -5.69 0.46 26.26
C ASP A 457 -4.80 0.65 27.51
N GLY A 458 -5.28 1.43 28.49
CA GLY A 458 -4.49 2.03 29.58
C GLY A 458 -3.75 1.08 30.55
N HIS A 459 -3.90 -0.24 30.45
CA HIS A 459 -3.09 -1.20 31.20
C HIS A 459 -1.71 -1.46 30.57
N LEU A 460 -1.49 -0.93 29.36
CA LEU A 460 -0.28 -1.14 28.55
C LEU A 460 0.63 0.10 28.54
N GLN A 461 0.17 1.25 29.03
CA GLN A 461 0.89 2.53 28.93
C GLN A 461 1.92 2.74 30.06
N GLY A 462 3.04 3.41 29.76
CA GLY A 462 4.05 3.88 30.73
C GLY A 462 5.44 3.24 30.56
N ASP A 463 6.36 3.49 31.50
CA ASP A 463 7.78 3.10 31.47
C ASP A 463 8.06 1.59 31.25
N LYS A 464 7.03 0.74 31.34
CA LYS A 464 7.11 -0.72 31.14
C LYS A 464 6.80 -1.15 29.70
N MET A 465 6.32 -0.25 28.83
CA MET A 465 5.91 -0.56 27.46
C MET A 465 7.03 -1.23 26.65
N SER A 466 8.24 -0.67 26.70
CA SER A 466 9.41 -1.22 26.01
C SER A 466 9.70 -2.65 26.46
N ARG A 467 9.63 -2.93 27.77
CA ARG A 467 9.84 -4.27 28.34
C ARG A 467 8.76 -5.24 27.90
N ASN A 468 7.50 -4.80 27.87
CA ASN A 468 6.38 -5.63 27.46
C ASN A 468 6.43 -6.01 25.98
N ILE A 469 6.74 -5.05 25.10
CA ILE A 469 6.92 -5.30 23.66
C ILE A 469 8.00 -6.36 23.42
N ARG A 470 9.12 -6.28 24.17
CA ARG A 470 10.20 -7.28 24.13
C ARG A 470 9.80 -8.64 24.70
N ALA A 471 8.91 -8.66 25.69
CA ALA A 471 8.32 -9.90 26.20
C ALA A 471 7.32 -10.55 25.21
N GLY A 472 7.02 -9.89 24.09
CA GLY A 472 6.13 -10.41 23.05
C GLY A 472 4.71 -9.89 23.10
N GLU A 473 4.42 -8.88 23.94
CA GLU A 473 3.10 -8.26 23.98
C GLU A 473 2.78 -7.56 22.65
N ARG A 474 1.55 -7.75 22.15
CA ARG A 474 1.06 -7.20 20.88
C ARG A 474 -0.39 -6.72 21.05
N PRO A 475 -0.82 -5.68 20.30
CA PRO A 475 -2.17 -5.16 20.45
C PRO A 475 -3.20 -6.12 19.84
N LEU A 476 -4.41 -6.11 20.42
CA LEU A 476 -5.50 -7.01 20.04
C LEU A 476 -6.41 -6.37 18.99
N PHE A 477 -6.73 -7.14 17.95
CA PHE A 477 -7.69 -6.71 16.93
C PHE A 477 -9.12 -6.79 17.47
N PRO A 478 -9.97 -5.77 17.22
CA PRO A 478 -11.39 -5.85 17.54
C PRO A 478 -12.08 -6.89 16.66
N HIS A 479 -13.05 -7.63 17.22
CA HIS A 479 -13.91 -8.51 16.43
C HIS A 479 -15.15 -7.75 15.94
N PRO A 480 -15.58 -7.89 14.67
CA PRO A 480 -14.95 -8.66 13.60
C PRO A 480 -13.81 -7.90 12.89
N SER A 481 -12.73 -8.61 12.55
CA SER A 481 -11.64 -8.12 11.67
C SER A 481 -11.33 -9.15 10.58
N PRO A 482 -11.00 -8.73 9.33
CA PRO A 482 -10.73 -9.66 8.24
C PRO A 482 -9.49 -10.52 8.51
N LYS A 483 -9.67 -11.84 8.63
CA LYS A 483 -8.60 -12.78 9.04
C LYS A 483 -7.35 -12.70 8.16
N TYR A 484 -7.51 -12.56 6.84
CA TYR A 484 -6.41 -12.50 5.88
C TYR A 484 -5.52 -11.25 6.06
N LEU A 485 -6.10 -10.11 6.46
CA LEU A 485 -5.35 -8.89 6.77
C LEU A 485 -4.71 -8.97 8.16
N VAL A 486 -5.46 -9.48 9.14
CA VAL A 486 -4.94 -9.71 10.50
C VAL A 486 -3.75 -10.67 10.49
N ASN A 487 -3.81 -11.76 9.71
CA ASN A 487 -2.71 -12.71 9.59
C ASN A 487 -1.46 -12.05 8.99
N LEU A 488 -1.61 -11.26 7.92
CA LEU A 488 -0.49 -10.53 7.32
C LEU A 488 0.15 -9.57 8.33
N THR A 489 -0.66 -8.75 9.02
CA THR A 489 -0.16 -7.86 10.06
C THR A 489 0.54 -8.63 11.18
N LYS A 490 -0.02 -9.78 11.58
CA LYS A 490 0.57 -10.64 12.61
C LYS A 490 1.90 -11.25 12.21
N ARG A 491 2.12 -11.52 10.92
CA ARG A 491 3.42 -11.98 10.41
C ARG A 491 4.44 -10.84 10.34
N CYS A 492 4.01 -9.60 10.10
CA CYS A 492 4.92 -8.44 10.05
C CYS A 492 5.53 -8.09 11.41
N TRP A 493 4.81 -8.31 12.52
CA TRP A 493 5.27 -7.92 13.86
C TRP A 493 5.75 -9.10 14.74
N GLN A 494 6.15 -10.22 14.12
CA GLN A 494 6.70 -11.38 14.84
C GLN A 494 7.90 -10.98 15.72
N THR A 495 8.07 -11.62 16.87
CA THR A 495 9.20 -11.33 17.77
C THR A 495 10.53 -11.64 17.07
N ASP A 496 10.64 -12.82 16.46
CA ASP A 496 11.80 -13.19 15.63
C ASP A 496 11.79 -12.39 14.31
N PRO A 497 12.81 -11.55 14.04
CA PRO A 497 12.92 -10.80 12.80
C PRO A 497 12.96 -11.66 11.53
N SER A 498 13.50 -12.89 11.61
CA SER A 498 13.63 -13.79 10.45
C SER A 498 12.29 -14.30 9.93
N GLN A 499 11.27 -14.36 10.80
CA GLN A 499 9.91 -14.79 10.45
C GLN A 499 9.10 -13.70 9.74
N ARG A 500 9.59 -12.45 9.74
CA ARG A 500 8.89 -11.33 9.13
C ARG A 500 9.11 -11.36 7.60
N PRO A 501 8.05 -11.25 6.78
CA PRO A 501 8.20 -11.22 5.31
C PRO A 501 8.99 -9.99 4.86
N SER A 502 9.60 -10.05 3.67
CA SER A 502 10.15 -8.83 3.04
C SER A 502 9.04 -7.94 2.48
N PHE A 503 9.35 -6.66 2.23
CA PHE A 503 8.38 -5.76 1.62
C PHE A 503 7.94 -6.21 0.22
N SER A 504 8.81 -6.84 -0.56
CA SER A 504 8.43 -7.39 -1.87
C SER A 504 7.34 -8.46 -1.74
N SER A 505 7.45 -9.35 -0.73
CA SER A 505 6.43 -10.35 -0.43
C SER A 505 5.12 -9.71 0.02
N ILE A 506 5.20 -8.71 0.90
CA ILE A 506 4.04 -7.94 1.37
C ILE A 506 3.33 -7.28 0.18
N CYS A 507 4.07 -6.65 -0.75
CA CYS A 507 3.52 -6.01 -1.94
C CYS A 507 2.74 -7.01 -2.83
N ARG A 508 3.27 -8.21 -3.08
CA ARG A 508 2.58 -9.25 -3.86
C ARG A 508 1.30 -9.73 -3.17
N ILE A 509 1.38 -10.03 -1.87
CA ILE A 509 0.24 -10.47 -1.07
C ILE A 509 -0.87 -9.40 -1.07
N LEU A 510 -0.52 -8.13 -0.81
CA LEU A 510 -1.49 -7.04 -0.77
C LEU A 510 -2.14 -6.79 -2.14
N ARG A 511 -1.38 -6.89 -3.25
CA ARG A 511 -1.96 -6.83 -4.61
C ARG A 511 -2.98 -7.94 -4.85
N TYR A 512 -2.69 -9.16 -4.40
CA TYR A 512 -3.62 -10.28 -4.55
C TYR A 512 -4.87 -10.12 -3.66
N ILE A 513 -4.71 -9.64 -2.42
CA ILE A 513 -5.83 -9.28 -1.55
C ILE A 513 -6.70 -8.20 -2.21
N LYS A 514 -6.09 -7.18 -2.82
CA LYS A 514 -6.80 -6.11 -3.52
C LYS A 514 -7.64 -6.65 -4.68
N LYS A 515 -7.10 -7.60 -5.46
CA LYS A 515 -7.86 -8.34 -6.49
C LYS A 515 -9.03 -9.11 -5.89
N PHE A 516 -8.82 -9.85 -4.80
CA PHE A 516 -9.88 -10.59 -4.12
C PHE A 516 -11.03 -9.68 -3.67
N LEU A 517 -10.71 -8.52 -3.09
CA LEU A 517 -11.69 -7.51 -2.68
C LEU A 517 -12.46 -6.91 -3.87
N ALA A 518 -11.79 -6.71 -5.01
CA ALA A 518 -12.45 -6.21 -6.22
C ALA A 518 -13.44 -7.22 -6.82
N LEU A 519 -13.13 -8.52 -6.73
CA LEU A 519 -13.99 -9.62 -7.20
C LEU A 519 -15.17 -9.90 -6.26
N ASN A 520 -15.00 -9.63 -4.96
CA ASN A 520 -15.98 -9.93 -3.92
C ASN A 520 -16.33 -8.64 -3.15
N PRO A 521 -17.05 -7.69 -3.77
CA PRO A 521 -17.52 -6.51 -3.05
C PRO A 521 -18.44 -6.93 -1.90
N GLU A 522 -18.18 -6.41 -0.70
CA GLU A 522 -18.90 -6.74 0.54
C GLU A 522 -20.43 -6.82 0.33
N PRO A 523 -21.09 -7.96 0.62
CA PRO A 523 -22.54 -7.96 0.75
C PRO A 523 -22.95 -7.15 1.98
N ALA A 524 -24.15 -6.58 1.97
CA ALA A 524 -24.72 -5.74 3.04
C ALA A 524 -24.90 -6.43 4.42
N LEU A 525 -24.34 -7.62 4.64
CA LEU A 525 -24.41 -8.41 5.87
C LEU A 525 -23.01 -8.81 6.34
N PRO A 526 -22.73 -8.82 7.67
CA PRO A 526 -21.38 -8.88 8.25
C PRO A 526 -20.75 -10.29 8.27
N LEU A 527 -20.97 -11.10 7.24
CA LEU A 527 -20.17 -12.32 7.04
C LEU A 527 -19.05 -11.97 6.06
N MET A 528 -17.92 -11.51 6.61
CA MET A 528 -16.70 -11.28 5.86
C MET A 528 -16.30 -12.56 5.14
N GLN A 529 -16.49 -12.60 3.82
CA GLN A 529 -16.04 -13.72 3.00
C GLN A 529 -14.52 -13.81 3.14
N SER A 530 -14.06 -14.89 3.74
CA SER A 530 -12.63 -15.15 3.91
C SER A 530 -12.16 -16.00 2.73
N PRO A 531 -10.98 -15.71 2.16
CA PRO A 531 -10.40 -16.62 1.18
C PRO A 531 -10.19 -18.00 1.81
N SER A 532 -10.31 -19.04 0.99
CA SER A 532 -10.15 -20.43 1.42
C SER A 532 -8.72 -20.78 1.85
N VAL A 533 -7.74 -19.97 1.41
CA VAL A 533 -6.30 -20.19 1.64
C VAL A 533 -5.67 -18.95 2.26
N ASP A 534 -4.72 -19.14 3.18
CA ASP A 534 -3.85 -18.05 3.64
C ASP A 534 -2.87 -17.65 2.51
N TYR A 535 -2.95 -16.40 2.06
CA TYR A 535 -2.12 -15.89 0.97
C TYR A 535 -0.62 -15.89 1.28
N TYR A 536 -0.22 -15.90 2.55
CA TYR A 536 1.18 -16.08 2.88
C TYR A 536 1.67 -17.48 2.51
N ASP A 537 0.84 -18.52 2.68
CA ASP A 537 1.24 -19.88 2.33
C ASP A 537 1.33 -20.07 0.81
N ILE A 538 0.62 -19.24 0.04
CA ILE A 538 0.79 -19.13 -1.41
C ILE A 538 2.13 -18.44 -1.73
N GLU A 539 2.44 -17.33 -1.07
CA GLU A 539 3.72 -16.62 -1.25
C GLU A 539 4.93 -17.50 -0.89
N ALA A 540 4.85 -18.29 0.19
CA ALA A 540 5.91 -19.22 0.55
C ALA A 540 6.16 -20.28 -0.53
N GLY A 541 5.10 -20.75 -1.20
CA GLY A 541 5.20 -21.66 -2.35
C GLY A 541 5.79 -20.97 -3.58
N PHE A 542 5.36 -19.74 -3.86
CA PHE A 542 5.88 -18.91 -4.94
C PHE A 542 7.39 -18.67 -4.79
N LEU A 543 7.84 -18.25 -3.60
CA LEU A 543 9.25 -17.98 -3.33
C LEU A 543 10.14 -19.23 -3.47
N LYS A 544 9.69 -20.38 -2.96
CA LYS A 544 10.43 -21.64 -3.11
C LYS A 544 10.67 -21.97 -4.58
N LYS A 545 9.66 -21.73 -5.43
CA LYS A 545 9.75 -21.98 -6.87
C LYS A 545 10.69 -20.98 -7.56
N THR A 546 10.53 -19.68 -7.28
CA THR A 546 11.37 -18.65 -7.91
C THR A 546 12.84 -18.77 -7.52
N LEU A 547 13.13 -19.15 -6.27
CA LEU A 547 14.50 -19.42 -5.80
C LEU A 547 15.13 -20.61 -6.52
N ALA A 548 14.36 -21.69 -6.74
CA ALA A 548 14.82 -22.85 -7.50
C ALA A 548 15.15 -22.50 -8.97
N GLU A 549 14.50 -21.49 -9.53
CA GLU A 549 14.69 -21.03 -10.91
C GLU A 549 15.76 -19.91 -11.04
N GLY A 550 16.42 -19.52 -9.94
CA GLY A 550 17.48 -18.51 -9.95
C GLY A 550 16.99 -17.06 -10.10
N TRP A 551 15.70 -16.81 -9.83
CA TRP A 551 15.12 -15.46 -9.87
C TRP A 551 15.47 -14.71 -8.59
N CYS A 552 16.47 -13.83 -8.66
CA CYS A 552 16.86 -12.96 -7.56
C CYS A 552 16.81 -11.50 -8.02
N SER A 553 15.70 -10.82 -7.77
CA SER A 553 15.64 -9.38 -7.86
C SER A 553 14.77 -8.83 -6.73
N ASP A 554 15.35 -7.93 -5.94
CA ASP A 554 14.72 -7.33 -4.76
C ASP A 554 13.51 -6.44 -5.13
N VAL A 555 13.46 -5.93 -6.37
CA VAL A 555 12.34 -5.12 -6.90
C VAL A 555 11.88 -5.67 -8.24
N SER A 556 10.64 -6.13 -8.28
CA SER A 556 10.04 -6.61 -9.52
C SER A 556 9.63 -5.44 -10.43
N SER A 557 10.03 -5.49 -11.71
CA SER A 557 9.49 -4.59 -12.74
C SER A 557 7.95 -4.65 -12.77
N VAL A 558 7.32 -3.51 -13.07
CA VAL A 558 5.86 -3.38 -13.20
C VAL A 558 5.27 -4.39 -14.22
N SER A 559 6.06 -4.80 -15.22
CA SER A 559 5.69 -5.83 -16.21
C SER A 559 5.47 -7.23 -15.62
N GLN A 560 6.03 -7.53 -14.43
CA GLN A 560 5.90 -8.84 -13.77
C GLN A 560 4.60 -8.99 -12.98
N ILE A 561 3.88 -7.88 -12.74
CA ILE A 561 2.68 -7.86 -11.91
C ILE A 561 1.62 -8.87 -12.39
N PRO A 562 1.26 -8.93 -13.69
CA PRO A 562 0.21 -9.85 -14.12
C PRO A 562 0.61 -11.32 -13.98
N PHE A 563 1.88 -11.65 -14.24
CA PHE A 563 2.40 -13.01 -14.04
C PHE A 563 2.34 -13.42 -12.58
N GLN A 564 2.81 -12.57 -11.66
CA GLN A 564 2.77 -12.85 -10.22
C GLN A 564 1.33 -13.13 -9.75
N MET A 565 0.37 -12.32 -10.19
CA MET A 565 -1.05 -12.51 -9.86
C MET A 565 -1.64 -13.77 -10.49
N PHE A 566 -1.17 -14.16 -11.68
CA PHE A 566 -1.54 -15.40 -12.35
C PHE A 566 -1.00 -16.63 -11.61
N SER A 567 0.28 -16.61 -11.20
CA SER A 567 0.91 -17.68 -10.41
C SER A 567 0.27 -17.88 -9.04
N TYR A 568 -0.18 -16.81 -8.40
CA TYR A 568 -0.97 -16.91 -7.16
C TYR A 568 -2.30 -17.62 -7.41
N ARG A 569 -2.98 -17.30 -8.51
CA ARG A 569 -4.25 -17.93 -8.87
C ARG A 569 -4.09 -19.41 -9.19
N LEU A 570 -3.01 -19.79 -9.89
CA LEU A 570 -2.65 -21.18 -10.14
C LEU A 570 -2.49 -21.95 -8.82
N SER A 571 -1.70 -21.40 -7.89
CA SER A 571 -1.44 -22.00 -6.58
C SER A 571 -2.70 -22.10 -5.71
N GLU A 572 -3.58 -21.10 -5.77
CA GLU A 572 -4.86 -21.12 -5.06
C GLU A 572 -5.78 -22.24 -5.59
N LYS A 573 -5.92 -22.36 -6.92
CA LYS A 573 -6.74 -23.42 -7.54
C LYS A 573 -6.24 -24.82 -7.20
N GLU A 574 -4.92 -25.02 -7.18
CA GLU A 574 -4.31 -26.28 -6.77
C GLU A 574 -4.73 -26.68 -5.35
N LYS A 575 -4.59 -25.76 -4.38
CA LYS A 575 -4.91 -26.02 -2.97
C LYS A 575 -6.41 -26.23 -2.72
N THR A 576 -7.28 -25.59 -3.49
CA THR A 576 -8.74 -25.82 -3.43
C THR A 576 -9.15 -27.17 -4.03
N CYS A 577 -8.43 -27.65 -5.03
CA CYS A 577 -8.69 -28.96 -5.64
C CYS A 577 -8.21 -30.12 -4.74
N THR A 578 -7.09 -29.95 -4.02
CA THR A 578 -6.60 -30.98 -3.07
C THR A 578 -7.52 -31.10 -1.85
N THR A 579 -7.96 -29.98 -1.28
CA THR A 579 -8.93 -29.98 -0.16
C THR A 579 -10.28 -30.61 -0.53
N SER A 580 -10.71 -30.52 -1.79
CA SER A 580 -11.94 -31.19 -2.26
C SER A 580 -11.76 -32.72 -2.42
N LYS A 581 -10.54 -33.20 -2.68
CA LYS A 581 -10.25 -34.65 -2.75
C LYS A 581 -10.19 -35.29 -1.36
N ASP A 582 -9.72 -34.56 -0.35
CA ASP A 582 -9.67 -35.05 1.04
C ASP A 582 -11.07 -35.16 1.68
N ILE A 583 -12.01 -34.30 1.28
CA ILE A 583 -13.41 -34.39 1.72
C ILE A 583 -14.09 -35.64 1.11
N HIS A 584 -13.83 -35.96 -0.15
CA HIS A 584 -14.37 -37.17 -0.77
C HIS A 584 -13.75 -38.47 -0.21
N HIS A 585 -12.51 -38.46 0.28
CA HIS A 585 -11.95 -39.63 0.98
C HIS A 585 -12.56 -39.85 2.36
N HIS A 586 -13.12 -38.82 3.01
CA HIS A 586 -13.77 -38.96 4.31
C HIS A 586 -15.28 -39.29 4.22
N GLU A 587 -15.95 -39.00 3.10
CA GLU A 587 -17.34 -39.42 2.85
C GLU A 587 -17.48 -40.83 2.26
N LEU A 588 -16.40 -41.41 1.69
CA LEU A 588 -16.41 -42.78 1.15
C LEU A 588 -16.03 -43.88 2.16
N ILE A 589 -15.80 -43.53 3.43
CA ILE A 589 -15.45 -44.51 4.49
C ILE A 589 -16.60 -44.72 5.51
N SER A 590 -17.70 -43.97 5.46
CA SER A 590 -18.85 -44.22 6.37
C SER A 590 -19.98 -45.09 5.81
N ASP A 591 -20.08 -45.27 4.48
CA ASP A 591 -21.33 -45.76 3.86
C ASP A 591 -21.22 -47.09 3.09
N THR A 592 -20.26 -47.95 3.43
CA THR A 592 -20.28 -49.36 2.98
C THR A 592 -19.89 -50.33 4.09
N SER A 593 -20.73 -50.45 5.12
CA SER A 593 -20.71 -51.59 6.03
C SER A 593 -22.12 -52.07 6.38
N SER A 594 -22.90 -52.42 5.35
CA SER A 594 -23.93 -53.46 5.50
C SER A 594 -24.51 -53.82 4.14
N ILE A 595 -24.89 -55.10 4.00
CA ILE A 595 -25.79 -55.72 3.01
C ILE A 595 -25.09 -56.65 1.98
N CYS A 596 -25.27 -57.97 2.25
CA CYS A 596 -25.30 -59.16 1.38
C CYS A 596 -23.98 -59.65 0.74
N ARG A 597 -23.38 -60.80 1.14
CA ARG A 597 -23.75 -62.24 1.03
C ARG A 597 -24.05 -62.78 -0.38
N ASP A 598 -23.20 -63.76 -0.73
CA ASP A 598 -23.34 -64.92 -1.62
C ASP A 598 -23.34 -64.73 -3.16
N THR A 599 -22.27 -65.19 -3.83
CA THR A 599 -22.20 -66.45 -4.61
C THR A 599 -20.88 -66.59 -5.37
N ALA A 600 -20.46 -67.85 -5.53
CA ALA A 600 -19.15 -68.32 -5.98
C ALA A 600 -18.90 -68.26 -7.50
N SER A 601 -17.62 -68.25 -7.91
CA SER A 601 -17.08 -69.17 -8.93
C SER A 601 -15.57 -68.97 -9.13
N ALA A 602 -14.88 -70.11 -9.24
CA ALA A 602 -13.45 -70.30 -9.42
C ALA A 602 -12.89 -69.81 -10.77
N CYS A 603 -11.56 -69.60 -10.83
CA CYS A 603 -10.60 -70.14 -11.82
C CYS A 603 -9.16 -69.86 -11.34
N ASN A 604 -8.33 -70.91 -11.36
CA ASN A 604 -6.91 -70.97 -10.99
C ASN A 604 -5.99 -70.22 -11.99
N ASP A 605 -4.80 -69.80 -11.57
CA ASP A 605 -3.57 -70.58 -11.80
C ASP A 605 -2.31 -69.94 -11.19
N GLU A 606 -1.48 -70.83 -10.66
CA GLU A 606 -0.19 -70.63 -10.00
C GLU A 606 0.93 -70.33 -11.00
N TYR A 607 1.99 -69.64 -10.55
CA TYR A 607 3.36 -70.16 -10.65
C TYR A 607 4.26 -69.41 -9.66
N ALA A 608 4.90 -70.19 -8.79
CA ALA A 608 5.93 -69.77 -7.84
C ALA A 608 7.33 -70.11 -8.38
N THR A 609 8.34 -69.31 -8.03
CA THR A 609 9.72 -69.81 -7.90
C THR A 609 10.49 -68.98 -6.85
N VAL A 610 11.27 -69.69 -6.05
CA VAL A 610 11.92 -69.32 -4.78
C VAL A 610 13.44 -69.16 -4.98
N MET A 611 14.10 -68.34 -4.14
CA MET A 611 15.39 -68.53 -3.41
C MET A 611 15.81 -67.16 -2.82
N GLU A 612 15.68 -66.87 -1.51
CA GLU A 612 16.61 -67.14 -0.36
C GLU A 612 18.06 -66.64 -0.55
N ASP A 613 18.79 -66.02 0.38
CA ASP A 613 18.55 -65.37 1.70
C ASP A 613 19.89 -64.67 2.11
N HIS A 614 19.94 -64.07 3.31
CA HIS A 614 21.08 -63.50 4.09
C HIS A 614 21.00 -61.96 4.23
N THR A 615 20.95 -61.31 5.39
CA THR A 615 21.18 -61.69 6.80
C THR A 615 20.68 -60.52 7.68
N VAL A 616 20.02 -60.82 8.81
CA VAL A 616 19.66 -59.89 9.91
C VAL A 616 20.77 -59.95 11.00
N PRO A 617 20.84 -59.05 12.02
CA PRO A 617 19.89 -59.06 13.14
C PRO A 617 19.48 -57.67 13.70
N ALA A 618 18.28 -57.66 14.28
CA ALA A 618 17.77 -56.62 15.19
C ALA A 618 18.12 -56.97 16.65
N ILE A 619 18.33 -55.97 17.52
CA ILE A 619 18.22 -56.08 18.99
C ILE A 619 17.68 -54.77 19.60
N ASP A 620 16.46 -54.87 20.15
CA ASP A 620 15.91 -54.44 21.46
C ASP A 620 16.16 -53.08 22.17
N THR A 621 15.01 -52.41 22.40
CA THR A 621 14.32 -52.00 23.65
C THR A 621 15.00 -51.31 24.88
N ARG A 622 14.16 -50.43 25.51
CA ARG A 622 14.07 -49.97 26.93
C ARG A 622 14.97 -48.80 27.38
N SER A 623 14.41 -47.63 27.75
CA SER A 623 13.72 -47.24 29.01
C SER A 623 14.65 -46.99 30.19
N VAL A 624 14.65 -45.78 30.79
CA VAL A 624 14.68 -45.54 32.26
C VAL A 624 14.13 -44.14 32.61
N CYS A 625 13.14 -44.10 33.51
CA CYS A 625 12.81 -43.01 34.42
C CYS A 625 13.18 -43.44 35.86
N SER A 626 13.64 -42.50 36.69
CA SER A 626 13.68 -42.54 38.18
C SER A 626 14.27 -41.18 38.65
N GLU A 627 13.89 -40.51 39.74
CA GLU A 627 13.20 -40.92 40.96
C GLU A 627 12.84 -39.66 41.81
N THR A 628 11.76 -39.76 42.59
CA THR A 628 11.41 -38.90 43.74
C THR A 628 12.16 -39.30 45.02
N PRO A 629 12.07 -38.50 46.11
CA PRO A 629 11.52 -39.08 47.33
C PRO A 629 10.53 -38.18 48.13
N MET A 630 9.61 -38.85 48.84
CA MET A 630 8.61 -38.32 49.77
C MET A 630 9.06 -38.35 51.26
N LYS A 631 8.43 -37.52 52.11
CA LYS A 631 7.99 -37.77 53.52
C LYS A 631 7.24 -36.53 54.08
N SER A 632 5.90 -36.56 54.23
CA SER A 632 5.04 -36.81 55.45
C SER A 632 4.93 -35.64 56.48
N ALA A 633 3.85 -34.83 56.54
CA ALA A 633 2.53 -34.94 57.26
C ALA A 633 2.52 -34.29 58.70
N PRO A 634 1.40 -34.05 59.47
CA PRO A 634 -0.07 -34.08 59.20
C PRO A 634 -0.99 -33.02 59.95
N LYS A 635 -2.33 -33.16 59.80
CA LYS A 635 -3.51 -32.74 60.65
C LYS A 635 -4.13 -31.33 60.40
N LYS A 636 -5.46 -31.08 60.42
CA LYS A 636 -6.67 -31.79 60.90
C LYS A 636 -7.96 -31.14 60.33
N CYS A 637 -9.04 -31.92 60.14
CA CYS A 637 -10.44 -31.51 59.86
C CYS A 637 -11.15 -30.88 61.08
N THR A 638 -12.23 -30.09 60.90
CA THR A 638 -13.66 -30.52 61.08
C THR A 638 -14.68 -29.36 60.98
N GLU A 639 -15.85 -29.76 60.46
CA GLU A 639 -17.22 -29.20 60.34
C GLU A 639 -17.76 -28.22 61.41
N VAL A 640 -18.88 -27.52 61.07
CA VAL A 640 -20.17 -27.55 61.82
C VAL A 640 -21.32 -26.80 61.08
N LYS A 641 -22.43 -27.53 60.86
CA LYS A 641 -23.91 -27.23 60.87
C LYS A 641 -24.44 -25.97 60.15
N GLY A 642 -25.57 -25.96 59.41
CA GLY A 642 -26.71 -26.88 59.26
C GLY A 642 -28.04 -26.24 59.69
N ARG A 643 -29.00 -26.05 58.75
CA ARG A 643 -30.50 -26.06 58.85
C ARG A 643 -31.11 -25.20 57.70
N LYS A 644 -31.78 -25.78 56.68
CA LYS A 644 -33.15 -26.34 56.53
C LYS A 644 -34.27 -25.29 56.31
N GLY A 645 -35.02 -25.49 55.21
CA GLY A 645 -36.40 -25.00 54.97
C GLY A 645 -36.60 -24.39 53.56
N SER A 646 -36.79 -25.16 52.48
CA SER A 646 -38.05 -25.70 51.91
C SER A 646 -39.08 -24.67 51.43
N GLY A 647 -39.42 -24.70 50.11
CA GLY A 647 -40.67 -24.16 49.57
C GLY A 647 -40.58 -23.62 48.12
N THR A 648 -40.98 -24.44 47.14
CA THR A 648 -41.25 -24.06 45.73
C THR A 648 -42.70 -23.53 45.57
N PRO A 649 -43.23 -23.27 44.34
CA PRO A 649 -43.06 -22.08 43.50
C PRO A 649 -44.42 -21.38 43.20
N LYS A 650 -44.43 -20.16 42.60
CA LYS A 650 -45.51 -19.69 41.68
C LYS A 650 -45.25 -18.30 41.06
N THR A 651 -45.23 -18.29 39.72
CA THR A 651 -45.85 -17.34 38.76
C THR A 651 -46.10 -15.87 39.14
N GLN A 652 -45.63 -14.93 38.31
CA GLN A 652 -46.50 -13.95 37.60
C GLN A 652 -45.78 -13.14 36.50
N ARG A 653 -46.59 -12.73 35.53
CA ARG A 653 -46.34 -12.13 34.19
C ARG A 653 -46.10 -10.60 34.21
N PRO A 654 -45.71 -9.98 33.07
CA PRO A 654 -45.32 -8.58 32.94
C PRO A 654 -46.50 -7.63 32.66
N ARG A 655 -46.32 -6.32 32.92
CA ARG A 655 -47.30 -5.26 32.63
C ARG A 655 -46.91 -4.42 31.40
N LYS A 656 -47.93 -4.09 30.60
CA LYS A 656 -47.95 -3.21 29.42
C LYS A 656 -48.33 -1.76 29.79
N SER A 657 -48.12 -0.88 28.79
CA SER A 657 -48.33 0.56 28.56
C SER A 657 -49.68 1.24 28.95
N PRO A 658 -49.75 2.58 28.78
CA PRO A 658 -50.84 3.23 28.02
C PRO A 658 -50.30 4.33 27.03
N LEU A 659 -50.67 4.35 25.73
CA LEU A 659 -51.86 4.92 25.02
C LEU A 659 -51.80 6.44 24.67
N ASN A 660 -51.61 6.69 23.35
CA ASN A 660 -51.99 7.76 22.37
C ASN A 660 -53.07 8.83 22.75
N PRO A 661 -53.40 9.89 21.92
CA PRO A 661 -53.20 10.09 20.46
C PRO A 661 -52.90 11.54 19.94
N GLY A 662 -52.67 11.69 18.63
CA GLY A 662 -52.92 12.96 17.92
C GLY A 662 -52.16 13.13 16.60
N GLY A 663 -52.78 12.77 15.47
CA GLY A 663 -52.23 12.98 14.13
C GLY A 663 -52.54 14.34 13.52
N ARG A 664 -51.80 14.72 12.47
CA ARG A 664 -52.25 15.55 11.34
C ARG A 664 -51.26 15.49 10.17
N SER A 665 -51.80 15.75 8.98
CA SER A 665 -51.36 15.29 7.66
C SER A 665 -50.67 16.38 6.82
N LEU A 666 -49.90 15.94 5.82
CA LEU A 666 -49.62 16.53 4.49
C LEU A 666 -49.10 17.98 4.35
N LYS A 667 -47.95 18.14 3.65
CA LYS A 667 -47.89 18.89 2.37
C LYS A 667 -46.55 18.73 1.62
N MET A 668 -46.68 18.63 0.29
CA MET A 668 -45.64 18.65 -0.74
C MET A 668 -45.30 20.09 -1.22
N ASN A 669 -44.25 20.16 -2.06
CA ASN A 669 -43.69 21.26 -2.88
C ASN A 669 -42.56 22.02 -2.19
N GLY A 670 -41.44 22.38 -2.82
CA GLY A 670 -40.97 22.32 -4.21
C GLY A 670 -39.78 23.30 -4.33
N ASP A 671 -38.82 23.00 -5.22
CA ASP A 671 -37.81 23.84 -5.87
C ASP A 671 -37.01 24.94 -5.12
N GLY A 672 -35.70 25.02 -5.43
CA GLY A 672 -34.98 26.32 -5.41
C GLY A 672 -33.53 26.34 -4.92
N GLN A 673 -32.59 26.03 -5.82
CA GLN A 673 -31.42 26.86 -6.18
C GLN A 673 -30.65 27.75 -5.15
N VAL A 674 -29.33 27.45 -5.06
CA VAL A 674 -28.12 28.34 -5.00
C VAL A 674 -27.93 29.33 -3.82
N LYS A 675 -26.78 29.26 -3.10
CA LYS A 675 -25.70 30.29 -3.12
C LYS A 675 -24.67 30.16 -1.98
N PHE A 676 -23.44 30.46 -2.40
CA PHE A 676 -22.21 30.69 -1.65
C PHE A 676 -22.39 31.66 -0.47
N VAL A 677 -21.66 31.42 0.62
CA VAL A 677 -21.49 32.37 1.72
C VAL A 677 -20.01 32.73 1.86
N THR A 678 -19.71 33.95 1.45
CA THR A 678 -18.51 34.73 1.78
C THR A 678 -18.63 35.35 3.17
N SER A 679 -17.48 35.50 3.82
CA SER A 679 -17.23 36.12 5.13
C SER A 679 -17.67 37.59 5.25
N PRO A 680 -18.00 38.08 6.46
CA PRO A 680 -18.17 39.51 6.70
C PRO A 680 -16.91 40.16 7.30
N LEU A 681 -16.52 41.27 6.68
CA LEU A 681 -15.66 42.33 7.19
C LEU A 681 -16.37 43.10 8.32
N ARG A 682 -15.62 43.52 9.35
CA ARG A 682 -16.01 44.60 10.28
C ARG A 682 -15.03 45.77 10.18
N GLN A 683 -15.54 46.91 9.72
CA GLN A 683 -15.03 48.26 9.98
C GLN A 683 -15.07 48.49 11.51
N GLY A 684 -14.17 49.21 12.19
CA GLY A 684 -13.51 50.47 11.86
C GLY A 684 -14.01 51.52 12.85
N ARG A 685 -13.17 51.93 13.81
CA ARG A 685 -13.36 53.18 14.57
C ARG A 685 -12.01 53.74 15.03
N SER A 686 -11.84 55.02 14.75
CA SER A 686 -10.65 55.85 14.90
C SER A 686 -10.35 56.25 16.34
N LYS A 687 -9.08 56.59 16.61
CA LYS A 687 -8.67 57.86 17.26
C LYS A 687 -7.15 58.07 17.19
N THR A 688 -6.79 59.16 16.52
CA THR A 688 -5.77 60.19 16.85
C THR A 688 -4.37 59.76 17.33
N GLY A 689 -3.36 60.19 16.58
CA GLY A 689 -1.95 59.97 16.90
C GLY A 689 -1.33 60.93 17.92
N HIS A 690 -0.09 60.63 18.25
CA HIS A 690 0.94 61.57 18.65
C HIS A 690 2.31 61.00 18.26
N VAL A 691 3.11 61.84 17.64
CA VAL A 691 4.55 61.69 17.37
C VAL A 691 5.30 61.92 18.68
N SER A 692 6.32 61.09 18.97
CA SER A 692 7.63 61.57 19.45
C SER A 692 8.66 60.44 19.49
N ASP A 693 9.89 60.84 19.14
CA ASP A 693 11.13 60.10 19.08
C ASP A 693 11.62 59.46 20.39
N SER A 694 12.63 58.60 20.21
CA SER A 694 13.86 58.48 21.02
C SER A 694 14.08 57.21 21.83
N GLU A 695 15.19 56.57 21.46
CA GLU A 695 16.26 56.01 22.30
C GLU A 695 16.17 54.57 22.87
N ILE A 696 17.12 53.77 22.37
CA ILE A 696 18.11 52.96 23.12
C ILE A 696 17.55 51.93 24.13
N HIS A 697 17.57 50.64 23.74
CA HIS A 697 18.59 49.68 24.18
C HIS A 697 18.52 48.36 23.41
#